data_AF-A0A836HEN0-F1
#
_entry.id   AF-A0A836HEN0-F1
#
_cell.length_a   1.000
_cell.length_b   1.000
_cell.length_c   1.000
_cell.angle_alpha   90.00
_cell.angle_beta   90.00
_cell.angle_gamma   90.00
#
_symmetry.space_group_name_H-M   'P 1'
#
loop_
_entity.id
_entity.type
_entity.pdbx_description
1 polymer ?
#
loop_
_entity_poly.entity_id
_entity_poly.type
_entity_poly.pdbx_seq_one_letter_code
_entity_poly.pdbx_strand_id
1 'polypeptide(L)'
;MAQTVLRLRPLEYAHITDLNTNTTRLAVGPLTCPVESHESIVLPPTKFVVLSPTQYCLITNPHRTKIDSVTGIEQPVRDEYGQVQVRSGEEEYRWHVPPFPLYPEEVLAKIEDFKVLSALSALQIQVLTAYSVQSDSNGSSSPNLVRREAGERYLFIGPGIYYPRVEERVEREVTAHTVERGSALWCTTSETFTDGVTGFEHYAGDMYMRVAEGIHFLQSFETLQCVVRGVVLTTEDGLNVQPTKTYIDPRTPFREEGIVRNANETFLITGDMCACFVLHPYDKLVKRVRRTHVSAGQYAVILNPVGDSGIISPGARKVVTDTTFFLKPGETLEKGHPRDAYLLGDQEAILVRALGNFTDCLCTPPVERYDGDRWLVQGPCSFIPSNLVCVVPDARSGAEVRRPYLLGEGDGLYVRNSVTGAVRCIPGPRSYLLTAEEEVWEKPLPAQVERHLVQQVSHPVYIELEREKERKALQGRTERAVSYHIPYRSVTQLYNYKSQMTRIVFGPDRVLLEPDEAFTVVSLSGSPWDPAKPTKCLPKLPNHITALHLFLGPSNMTDVVHVETRDHAQLALQLCYDWYFDIAPGDTKAAKECFSVNDFVGDACSYIASRIRAAVASMPFEEFHKNSARCLRHAVFDVDSTTGHLNDVLCFPANHLVITSVDTQEMEVLDERTRQGLQKSVKMAIEITTHAQEAEAQQVAKAREQEARGRLECQRMHDHVANENQRAVLLKAESSGLAIVSAGKSKAIAEALSAASRIESEASVEASAVRAAKELLLYKTMNEMQYRKTQLITEQEEKVATMSLEYEKELEEVRHMLMDRVIEALGPETIAEVAKAGPELQAKLLASLGLEGYLVTDGSSPINLFKTTSGLVGNC
;
A
#
# COMPACT_ATOMS: atom_id res chain seq x y z
N MET A 1 36.47 127.13 21.32
CA MET A 1 37.18 128.07 20.43
C MET A 1 36.14 128.66 19.48
N ALA A 2 35.72 129.90 19.72
CA ALA A 2 34.68 130.55 18.93
C ALA A 2 35.21 130.85 17.53
N GLN A 3 34.68 130.18 16.51
CA GLN A 3 34.97 130.51 15.11
C GLN A 3 34.39 131.90 14.82
N THR A 4 35.25 132.90 14.69
CA THR A 4 34.88 134.30 14.39
C THR A 4 34.32 134.47 12.98
N VAL A 5 34.50 133.50 12.08
CA VAL A 5 33.99 133.51 10.71
C VAL A 5 33.38 132.14 10.39
N LEU A 6 32.11 132.14 9.99
CA LEU A 6 31.42 130.96 9.48
C LEU A 6 31.63 130.90 7.96
N ARG A 7 32.23 129.80 7.49
CA ARG A 7 32.43 129.53 6.06
C ARG A 7 31.66 128.28 5.67
N LEU A 8 30.60 128.47 4.89
CA LEU A 8 29.78 127.40 4.32
C LEU A 8 30.15 127.22 2.84
N ARG A 9 30.55 126.00 2.46
CA ARG A 9 30.77 125.64 1.05
C ARG A 9 29.41 125.41 0.35
N PRO A 10 29.37 125.33 -0.99
CA PRO A 10 28.15 124.88 -1.68
C PRO A 10 27.64 123.56 -1.10
N LEU A 11 26.32 123.44 -0.91
CA LEU A 11 25.65 122.28 -0.29
C LEU A 11 26.05 122.01 1.17
N GLU A 12 26.50 123.03 1.90
CA GLU A 12 26.61 123.01 3.36
C GLU A 12 25.67 124.03 4.00
N TYR A 13 25.11 123.68 5.15
CA TYR A 13 24.31 124.57 5.97
C TYR A 13 24.77 124.54 7.43
N ALA A 14 24.36 125.55 8.20
CA ALA A 14 24.55 125.60 9.64
C ALA A 14 23.32 126.26 10.28
N HIS A 15 23.12 126.01 11.58
CA HIS A 15 22.09 126.68 12.37
C HIS A 15 22.76 127.69 13.29
N ILE A 16 22.31 128.93 13.22
CA ILE A 16 22.82 130.04 14.02
C ILE A 16 21.68 130.53 14.89
N THR A 17 21.90 130.57 16.19
CA THR A 17 20.94 131.09 17.17
C THR A 17 21.39 132.46 17.64
N ASP A 18 20.54 133.46 17.44
CA ASP A 18 20.71 134.79 18.02
C ASP A 18 20.35 134.72 19.51
N LEU A 19 21.31 135.01 20.39
CA LEU A 19 21.16 134.94 21.85
C LEU A 19 20.28 136.08 22.41
N ASN A 20 20.06 137.16 21.66
CA ASN A 20 19.19 138.27 22.10
C ASN A 20 17.71 137.93 21.88
N THR A 21 17.37 137.29 20.76
CA THR A 21 15.99 136.93 20.40
C THR A 21 15.68 135.45 20.66
N ASN A 22 16.70 134.65 20.99
CA ASN A 22 16.66 133.19 21.12
C ASN A 22 16.10 132.46 19.87
N THR A 23 16.19 133.10 18.70
CA THR A 23 15.68 132.54 17.44
C THR A 23 16.80 131.82 16.69
N THR A 24 16.50 130.62 16.21
CA THR A 24 17.46 129.84 15.42
C THR A 24 17.12 129.96 13.95
N ARG A 25 18.09 130.44 13.16
CA ARG A 25 17.96 130.60 11.71
C ARG A 25 18.87 129.64 10.95
N LEU A 26 18.41 129.22 9.78
CA LEU A 26 19.17 128.42 8.84
C LEU A 26 20.09 129.33 8.00
N ALA A 27 21.39 129.03 8.00
CA ALA A 27 22.37 129.64 7.09
C ALA A 27 22.77 128.61 6.02
N VAL A 28 22.61 128.96 4.74
CA VAL A 28 22.88 128.10 3.58
C VAL A 28 24.09 128.62 2.81
N GLY A 29 25.00 127.73 2.41
CA GLY A 29 26.15 128.04 1.56
C GLY A 29 25.81 128.13 0.06
N PRO A 30 26.65 128.77 -0.77
CA PRO A 30 27.96 129.32 -0.43
C PRO A 30 27.86 130.68 0.27
N LEU A 31 28.29 130.74 1.53
CA LEU A 31 28.21 131.93 2.36
C LEU A 31 29.44 131.99 3.26
N THR A 32 30.10 133.14 3.29
CA THR A 32 31.13 133.43 4.29
C THR A 32 30.67 134.66 5.05
N CYS A 33 30.28 134.50 6.30
CA CYS A 33 29.79 135.60 7.14
C CYS A 33 30.54 135.61 8.49
N PRO A 34 30.91 136.79 9.01
CA PRO A 34 31.37 136.90 10.39
C PRO A 34 30.23 136.54 11.35
N VAL A 35 30.53 135.80 12.42
CA VAL A 35 29.53 135.51 13.46
C VAL A 35 29.54 136.68 14.43
N GLU A 36 28.41 137.37 14.57
CA GLU A 36 28.31 138.52 15.45
C GLU A 36 28.37 138.13 16.93
N SER A 37 28.70 139.06 17.84
CA SER A 37 28.91 138.75 19.26
C SER A 37 27.68 138.20 19.98
N HIS A 38 26.49 138.44 19.43
CA HIS A 38 25.22 137.94 19.94
C HIS A 38 24.72 136.68 19.20
N GLU A 39 25.45 136.19 18.19
CA GLU A 39 25.10 134.97 17.46
C GLU A 39 25.94 133.78 17.93
N SER A 40 25.32 132.60 18.00
CA SER A 40 25.97 131.34 18.37
C SER A 40 25.67 130.25 17.35
N ILE A 41 26.68 129.50 16.93
CA ILE A 41 26.49 128.38 16.00
C ILE A 41 26.05 127.16 16.81
N VAL A 42 24.79 126.73 16.64
CA VAL A 42 24.21 125.56 17.32
C VAL A 42 24.47 124.28 16.54
N LEU A 43 24.31 124.32 15.21
CA LEU A 43 24.65 123.22 14.32
C LEU A 43 25.89 123.61 13.49
N PRO A 44 27.02 122.87 13.61
CA PRO A 44 28.20 123.16 12.80
C PRO A 44 27.92 122.94 11.30
N PRO A 45 28.79 123.44 10.40
CA PRO A 45 28.67 123.22 8.97
C PRO A 45 28.42 121.74 8.62
N THR A 46 27.22 121.45 8.16
CA THR A 46 26.69 120.11 7.87
C THR A 46 26.30 120.05 6.40
N LYS A 47 26.48 118.88 5.78
CA LYS A 47 26.16 118.70 4.36
C LYS A 47 24.65 118.58 4.18
N PHE A 48 24.17 119.04 3.03
CA PHE A 48 22.80 118.84 2.60
C PHE A 48 22.45 117.35 2.55
N VAL A 49 21.18 117.03 2.77
CA VAL A 49 20.66 115.69 2.53
C VAL A 49 20.59 115.50 1.02
N VAL A 50 21.26 114.45 0.51
CA VAL A 50 21.28 114.10 -0.91
C VAL A 50 20.65 112.72 -1.06
N LEU A 51 19.55 112.65 -1.80
CA LEU A 51 18.86 111.40 -2.11
C LEU A 51 19.23 110.94 -3.51
N SER A 52 19.51 109.65 -3.68
CA SER A 52 19.60 109.06 -5.02
C SER A 52 18.20 108.96 -5.65
N PRO A 53 18.08 108.83 -6.99
CA PRO A 53 16.78 108.67 -7.64
C PRO A 53 15.96 107.45 -7.18
N THR A 54 16.62 106.48 -6.54
CA THR A 54 15.99 105.25 -6.01
C THR A 54 15.71 105.32 -4.51
N GLN A 55 15.99 106.45 -3.87
CA GLN A 55 15.87 106.62 -2.41
C GLN A 55 14.81 107.64 -2.04
N TYR A 56 14.23 107.41 -0.87
CA TYR A 56 13.43 108.38 -0.15
C TYR A 56 13.97 108.55 1.27
N CYS A 57 13.59 109.64 1.93
CA CYS A 57 13.82 109.81 3.35
C CYS A 57 12.56 110.19 4.11
N LEU A 58 12.54 109.82 5.39
CA LEU A 58 11.51 110.24 6.34
C LEU A 58 12.06 111.37 7.21
N ILE A 59 11.31 112.47 7.32
CA ILE A 59 11.63 113.62 8.15
C ILE A 59 10.56 113.76 9.22
N THR A 60 10.98 113.90 10.47
CA THR A 60 10.09 114.21 11.58
C THR A 60 10.10 115.72 11.84
N ASN A 61 8.94 116.24 12.26
CA ASN A 61 8.68 117.66 12.47
C ASN A 61 8.97 118.52 11.22
N PRO A 62 8.39 118.21 10.05
CA PRO A 62 8.65 118.97 8.83
C PRO A 62 8.25 120.43 8.98
N HIS A 63 9.04 121.34 8.40
CA HIS A 63 8.72 122.76 8.42
C HIS A 63 7.41 123.08 7.67
N ARG A 64 6.69 124.11 8.12
CA ARG A 64 5.49 124.60 7.44
C ARG A 64 5.89 125.41 6.22
N THR A 65 5.33 125.05 5.07
CA THR A 65 5.49 125.82 3.83
C THR A 65 4.23 126.62 3.54
N LYS A 66 4.40 127.81 2.97
CA LYS A 66 3.33 128.59 2.36
C LYS A 66 3.75 128.91 0.94
N ILE A 67 2.86 128.62 0.00
CA ILE A 67 3.06 128.98 -1.40
C ILE A 67 2.91 130.48 -1.53
N ASP A 68 3.97 131.13 -2.00
CA ASP A 68 3.93 132.55 -2.30
C ASP A 68 3.06 132.77 -3.55
N SER A 69 1.93 133.47 -3.37
CA SER A 69 0.88 133.62 -4.40
C SER A 69 1.34 134.27 -5.70
N VAL A 70 2.52 134.92 -5.70
CA VAL A 70 3.07 135.64 -6.85
C VAL A 70 4.15 134.84 -7.58
N THR A 71 4.99 134.10 -6.84
CA THR A 71 6.15 133.39 -7.40
C THR A 71 5.91 131.90 -7.59
N GLY A 72 4.89 131.35 -6.92
CA GLY A 72 4.61 129.91 -6.92
C GLY A 72 5.67 129.08 -6.18
N ILE A 73 6.64 129.72 -5.53
CA ILE A 73 7.72 129.06 -4.79
C ILE A 73 7.25 128.83 -3.35
N GLU A 74 7.44 127.61 -2.85
CA GLU A 74 7.19 127.26 -1.46
C GLU A 74 8.22 127.95 -0.55
N GLN A 75 7.75 128.76 0.39
CA GLN A 75 8.60 129.44 1.37
C GLN A 75 8.26 128.97 2.78
N PRO A 76 9.26 128.83 3.68
CA PRO A 76 9.02 128.43 5.06
C PRO A 76 8.24 129.52 5.81
N VAL A 77 7.17 129.13 6.49
CA VAL A 77 6.39 130.01 7.36
C VAL A 77 7.21 130.32 8.60
N ARG A 78 7.39 131.61 8.88
CA ARG A 78 8.10 132.09 10.06
C ARG A 78 7.12 132.65 11.09
N ASP A 79 7.46 132.52 12.36
CA ASP A 79 6.72 133.16 13.46
C ASP A 79 7.05 134.66 13.59
N GLU A 80 6.43 135.33 14.57
CA GLU A 80 6.59 136.77 14.82
C GLU A 80 8.04 137.18 15.15
N TYR A 81 8.89 136.23 15.55
CA TYR A 81 10.29 136.43 15.89
C TYR A 81 11.25 136.03 14.74
N GLY A 82 10.73 135.42 13.67
CA GLY A 82 11.50 135.04 12.49
C GLY A 82 12.01 133.60 12.48
N GLN A 83 11.64 132.77 13.46
CA GLN A 83 11.95 131.34 13.50
C GLN A 83 10.97 130.55 12.61
N VAL A 84 11.48 129.53 11.93
CA VAL A 84 10.66 128.70 11.04
C VAL A 84 9.75 127.78 11.86
N GLN A 85 8.45 127.80 11.56
CA GLN A 85 7.48 126.94 12.23
C GLN A 85 7.56 125.51 11.69
N VAL A 86 7.59 124.53 12.58
CA VAL A 86 7.51 123.10 12.24
C VAL A 86 6.15 122.50 12.59
N ARG A 87 5.78 121.44 11.87
CA ARG A 87 4.61 120.61 12.16
C ARG A 87 5.01 119.56 13.19
N SER A 88 5.06 119.98 14.46
CA SER A 88 5.52 119.14 15.58
C SER A 88 4.67 117.87 15.72
N GLY A 89 5.33 116.71 15.74
CA GLY A 89 4.71 115.39 15.83
C GLY A 89 4.24 114.79 14.50
N GLU A 90 4.37 115.52 13.39
CA GLU A 90 4.09 115.00 12.04
C GLU A 90 5.35 114.43 11.38
N GLU A 91 5.13 113.55 10.41
CA GLU A 91 6.18 112.97 9.57
C GLU A 91 5.93 113.33 8.11
N GLU A 92 7.00 113.43 7.32
CA GLU A 92 6.94 113.70 5.88
C GLU A 92 7.98 112.86 5.14
N TYR A 93 7.53 112.13 4.12
CA TYR A 93 8.42 111.47 3.19
C TYR A 93 8.85 112.46 2.09
N ARG A 94 10.16 112.55 1.82
CA ARG A 94 10.71 113.34 0.71
C ARG A 94 11.43 112.42 -0.28
N TRP A 95 11.14 112.61 -1.57
CA TRP A 95 11.77 111.91 -2.68
C TRP A 95 11.72 112.76 -3.95
N HIS A 96 12.62 112.50 -4.90
CA HIS A 96 12.79 113.31 -6.13
C HIS A 96 12.98 114.83 -5.89
N VAL A 97 13.45 115.21 -4.70
CA VAL A 97 13.77 116.59 -4.34
C VAL A 97 15.26 116.88 -4.61
N PRO A 98 15.62 118.12 -5.01
CA PRO A 98 17.03 118.52 -5.07
C PRO A 98 17.66 118.46 -3.68
N PRO A 99 19.01 118.38 -3.56
CA PRO A 99 19.69 118.44 -2.27
C PRO A 99 19.15 119.57 -1.40
N PHE A 100 18.76 119.26 -0.16
CA PHE A 100 18.10 120.21 0.72
C PHE A 100 18.75 120.23 2.13
N PRO A 101 18.73 121.39 2.80
CA PRO A 101 19.11 121.49 4.21
C PRO A 101 17.95 121.11 5.12
N LEU A 102 18.23 120.73 6.36
CA LEU A 102 17.20 120.58 7.39
C LEU A 102 17.01 121.90 8.12
N TYR A 103 15.77 122.33 8.30
CA TYR A 103 15.45 123.49 9.13
C TYR A 103 15.65 123.16 10.62
N PRO A 104 15.79 124.19 11.49
CA PRO A 104 15.82 123.96 12.93
C PRO A 104 14.60 123.13 13.38
N GLU A 105 14.83 122.15 14.26
CA GLU A 105 13.85 121.16 14.75
C GLU A 105 13.42 120.05 13.77
N GLU A 106 13.74 120.15 12.47
CA GLU A 106 13.59 119.02 11.54
C GLU A 106 14.65 117.96 11.84
N VAL A 107 14.23 116.69 11.92
CA VAL A 107 15.15 115.57 12.11
C VAL A 107 14.98 114.58 10.97
N LEU A 108 16.09 114.24 10.31
CA LEU A 108 16.14 113.14 9.36
C LEU A 108 16.05 111.82 10.13
N ALA A 109 14.91 111.13 10.01
CA ALA A 109 14.68 109.87 10.71
C ALA A 109 15.37 108.70 10.02
N LYS A 110 15.16 108.53 8.71
CA LYS A 110 15.68 107.38 7.92
C LYS A 110 15.87 107.72 6.44
N ILE A 111 16.79 107.02 5.78
CA ILE A 111 16.96 106.99 4.32
C ILE A 111 16.86 105.52 3.87
N GLU A 112 15.98 105.22 2.93
CA GLU A 112 15.71 103.86 2.43
C GLU A 112 15.53 103.86 0.90
N ASP A 113 15.82 102.72 0.26
CA ASP A 113 15.57 102.52 -1.17
C ASP A 113 14.09 102.19 -1.41
N PHE A 114 13.53 102.65 -2.53
CA PHE A 114 12.17 102.30 -2.93
C PHE A 114 12.00 100.80 -3.14
N LYS A 115 10.85 100.27 -2.70
CA LYS A 115 10.49 98.87 -2.94
C LYS A 115 10.00 98.71 -4.38
N VAL A 116 10.78 98.00 -5.18
CA VAL A 116 10.44 97.62 -6.55
C VAL A 116 9.75 96.26 -6.55
N LEU A 117 8.57 96.18 -7.16
CA LEU A 117 7.78 94.96 -7.28
C LEU A 117 7.81 94.41 -8.70
N SER A 118 8.07 93.11 -8.78
CA SER A 118 7.87 92.31 -10.00
C SER A 118 6.38 92.06 -10.26
N ALA A 119 6.05 91.56 -11.46
CA ALA A 119 4.67 91.18 -11.81
C ALA A 119 4.09 90.02 -10.97
N LEU A 120 4.92 89.29 -10.21
CA LEU A 120 4.50 88.18 -9.33
C LEU A 120 4.48 88.56 -7.85
N SER A 121 4.82 89.81 -7.51
CA SER A 121 4.90 90.31 -6.14
C SER A 121 3.93 91.47 -5.94
N ALA A 122 3.26 91.46 -4.80
CA ALA A 122 2.40 92.53 -4.33
C ALA A 122 2.75 92.90 -2.89
N LEU A 123 2.42 94.11 -2.47
CA LEU A 123 2.50 94.50 -1.05
C LEU A 123 1.10 94.54 -0.47
N GLN A 124 0.92 93.90 0.68
CA GLN A 124 -0.26 94.08 1.50
C GLN A 124 -0.07 95.33 2.36
N ILE A 125 -0.90 96.33 2.11
CA ILE A 125 -0.85 97.65 2.75
C ILE A 125 -2.06 97.76 3.67
N GLN A 126 -1.82 98.21 4.89
CA GLN A 126 -2.85 98.63 5.82
C GLN A 126 -2.89 100.16 5.91
N VAL A 127 -4.07 100.72 5.78
CA VAL A 127 -4.31 102.16 5.92
C VAL A 127 -4.41 102.51 7.41
N LEU A 128 -3.58 103.44 7.89
CA LEU A 128 -3.57 103.89 9.28
C LEU A 128 -4.57 105.03 9.50
N THR A 129 -4.61 105.98 8.59
CA THR A 129 -5.48 107.16 8.62
C THR A 129 -6.19 107.33 7.30
N ALA A 130 -7.45 107.77 7.32
CA ALA A 130 -8.24 107.89 6.09
C ALA A 130 -7.68 109.02 5.18
N TYR A 131 -7.50 108.71 3.90
CA TYR A 131 -6.93 109.63 2.92
C TYR A 131 -7.54 109.36 1.54
N SER A 132 -7.44 110.35 0.65
CA SER A 132 -8.00 110.28 -0.70
C SER A 132 -6.89 110.33 -1.74
N VAL A 133 -6.83 109.34 -2.63
CA VAL A 133 -5.78 109.18 -3.62
C VAL A 133 -6.36 109.29 -5.02
N GLN A 134 -5.67 110.01 -5.90
CA GLN A 134 -5.95 109.97 -7.33
C GLN A 134 -5.41 108.64 -7.88
N SER A 135 -6.30 107.81 -8.44
CA SER A 135 -5.89 106.55 -9.06
C SER A 135 -5.47 106.79 -10.51
N ASP A 136 -4.20 106.56 -10.83
CA ASP A 136 -3.69 106.49 -12.20
C ASP A 136 -4.01 105.12 -12.84
N SER A 137 -5.27 104.65 -12.72
CA SER A 137 -5.70 103.44 -13.41
C SER A 137 -5.98 103.75 -14.89
N ASN A 138 -5.11 103.21 -15.74
CA ASN A 138 -5.12 103.28 -17.20
C ASN A 138 -6.52 103.44 -17.83
N GLY A 139 -6.73 104.57 -18.52
CA GLY A 139 -7.65 104.65 -19.66
C GLY A 139 -9.09 105.12 -19.42
N SER A 140 -9.42 105.79 -18.31
CA SER A 140 -10.70 106.50 -18.17
C SER A 140 -10.49 107.99 -17.92
N SER A 141 -11.15 108.83 -18.71
CA SER A 141 -10.93 110.28 -18.85
C SER A 141 -11.51 111.13 -17.70
N SER A 142 -11.54 110.61 -16.49
CA SER A 142 -12.01 111.30 -15.27
C SER A 142 -11.13 110.90 -14.09
N PRO A 143 -10.61 111.85 -13.27
CA PRO A 143 -9.82 111.51 -12.10
C PRO A 143 -10.74 110.85 -11.05
N ASN A 144 -10.70 109.52 -10.95
CA ASN A 144 -11.38 108.81 -9.88
C ASN A 144 -10.56 108.96 -8.59
N LEU A 145 -11.10 109.74 -7.65
CA LEU A 145 -10.58 109.89 -6.31
C LEU A 145 -10.97 108.66 -5.49
N VAL A 146 -10.02 107.76 -5.26
CA VAL A 146 -10.22 106.58 -4.40
C VAL A 146 -10.04 107.01 -2.95
N ARG A 147 -11.13 107.00 -2.19
CA ARG A 147 -11.10 107.25 -0.74
C ARG A 147 -10.80 105.95 -0.02
N ARG A 148 -9.75 105.96 0.79
CA ARG A 148 -9.31 104.82 1.62
C ARG A 148 -9.70 105.07 3.06
N GLU A 149 -10.24 104.05 3.73
CA GLU A 149 -10.68 104.15 5.11
C GLU A 149 -9.61 103.64 6.09
N ALA A 150 -9.58 104.20 7.30
CA ALA A 150 -8.65 103.76 8.33
C ALA A 150 -8.93 102.31 8.74
N GLY A 151 -7.90 101.47 8.73
CA GLY A 151 -7.98 100.03 8.99
C GLY A 151 -8.16 99.16 7.73
N GLU A 152 -8.48 99.75 6.57
CA GLU A 152 -8.61 99.05 5.30
C GLU A 152 -7.29 98.36 4.91
N ARG A 153 -7.39 97.13 4.39
CA ARG A 153 -6.25 96.38 3.85
C ARG A 153 -6.45 96.18 2.36
N TYR A 154 -5.42 96.51 1.58
CA TYR A 154 -5.45 96.32 0.14
C TYR A 154 -4.10 95.86 -0.40
N LEU A 155 -4.09 95.37 -1.65
CA LEU A 155 -2.89 94.94 -2.33
C LEU A 155 -2.42 96.00 -3.34
N PHE A 156 -1.15 96.39 -3.24
CA PHE A 156 -0.45 97.11 -4.30
C PHE A 156 0.27 96.08 -5.18
N ILE A 157 -0.29 95.82 -6.36
CA ILE A 157 0.13 94.76 -7.28
C ILE A 157 1.19 95.31 -8.24
N GLY A 158 2.32 94.59 -8.40
CA GLY A 158 3.33 94.93 -9.40
C GLY A 158 2.90 94.60 -10.84
N PRO A 159 3.66 95.02 -11.87
CA PRO A 159 4.97 95.63 -11.78
C PRO A 159 4.90 97.14 -11.47
N GLY A 160 5.70 97.60 -10.52
CA GLY A 160 5.70 99.01 -10.13
C GLY A 160 6.62 99.32 -8.96
N ILE A 161 6.87 100.61 -8.74
CA ILE A 161 7.62 101.12 -7.59
C ILE A 161 6.61 101.61 -6.55
N TYR A 162 6.72 101.12 -5.31
CA TYR A 162 5.88 101.60 -4.21
C TYR A 162 6.46 102.88 -3.61
N TYR A 163 5.65 103.94 -3.61
CA TYR A 163 5.97 105.21 -2.96
C TYR A 163 5.34 105.23 -1.57
N PRO A 164 6.14 105.27 -0.49
CA PRO A 164 5.62 105.21 0.87
C PRO A 164 4.83 106.47 1.23
N ARG A 165 3.78 106.28 2.01
CA ARG A 165 2.93 107.33 2.54
C ARG A 165 2.85 107.24 4.05
N VAL A 166 2.64 108.37 4.72
CA VAL A 166 2.56 108.43 6.19
C VAL A 166 1.26 107.78 6.68
N GLU A 167 0.22 107.82 5.84
CA GLU A 167 -1.09 107.24 6.09
C GLU A 167 -1.13 105.71 5.89
N GLU A 168 -0.04 105.09 5.42
CA GLU A 168 0.02 103.69 5.02
C GLU A 168 1.11 102.92 5.77
N ARG A 169 0.82 101.65 6.08
CA ARG A 169 1.79 100.71 6.62
C ARG A 169 1.86 99.46 5.76
N VAL A 170 3.05 99.16 5.25
CA VAL A 170 3.32 97.88 4.57
C VAL A 170 3.34 96.76 5.61
N GLU A 171 2.39 95.83 5.55
CA GLU A 171 2.34 94.68 6.47
C GLU A 171 3.27 93.55 6.01
N ARG A 172 3.17 93.15 4.73
CA ARG A 172 3.97 92.05 4.16
C ARG A 172 4.00 92.07 2.63
N GLU A 173 4.96 91.36 2.07
CA GLU A 173 5.03 91.04 0.65
C GLU A 173 4.26 89.74 0.37
N VAL A 174 3.40 89.76 -0.66
CA VAL A 174 2.55 88.65 -1.09
C VAL A 174 3.01 88.20 -2.47
N THR A 175 3.18 86.90 -2.65
CA THR A 175 3.52 86.31 -3.95
C THR A 175 2.26 85.80 -4.65
N ALA A 176 2.24 85.89 -5.97
CA ALA A 176 1.12 85.41 -6.76
C ALA A 176 1.13 83.88 -6.89
N HIS A 177 -0.06 83.29 -6.98
CA HIS A 177 -0.26 81.88 -7.27
C HIS A 177 -0.62 81.69 -8.74
N THR A 178 0.05 80.74 -9.40
CA THR A 178 -0.23 80.43 -10.81
C THR A 178 -1.18 79.26 -10.91
N VAL A 179 -2.26 79.43 -11.68
CA VAL A 179 -3.20 78.36 -12.03
C VAL A 179 -2.88 77.89 -13.43
N GLU A 180 -2.40 76.65 -13.53
CA GLU A 180 -2.16 75.95 -14.80
C GLU A 180 -3.47 75.37 -15.35
N ARG A 181 -3.50 75.09 -16.65
CA ARG A 181 -4.63 74.44 -17.30
C ARG A 181 -4.96 73.11 -16.62
N GLY A 182 -6.24 72.92 -16.27
CA GLY A 182 -6.70 71.73 -15.57
C GLY A 182 -6.31 71.69 -14.08
N SER A 183 -5.99 72.84 -13.48
CA SER A 183 -5.78 72.99 -12.04
C SER A 183 -6.66 74.10 -11.47
N ALA A 184 -6.81 74.13 -10.15
CA ALA A 184 -7.51 75.20 -9.45
C ALA A 184 -6.88 75.47 -8.08
N LEU A 185 -7.06 76.69 -7.57
CA LEU A 185 -6.75 77.01 -6.18
C LEU A 185 -7.99 76.78 -5.32
N TRP A 186 -7.83 76.09 -4.20
CA TRP A 186 -8.83 76.05 -3.15
C TRP A 186 -8.54 77.16 -2.15
N CYS A 187 -9.53 78.01 -1.91
CA CYS A 187 -9.40 79.19 -1.09
C CYS A 187 -10.49 79.21 -0.01
N THR A 188 -10.16 79.77 1.13
CA THR A 188 -11.11 80.13 2.20
C THR A 188 -11.14 81.63 2.37
N THR A 189 -12.33 82.21 2.53
CA THR A 189 -12.47 83.64 2.80
C THR A 189 -12.87 83.90 4.26
N SER A 190 -12.31 84.92 4.90
CA SER A 190 -12.74 85.39 6.23
C SER A 190 -13.84 86.46 6.15
N GLU A 191 -14.08 87.03 4.97
CA GLU A 191 -15.05 88.11 4.74
C GLU A 191 -16.03 87.74 3.63
N THR A 192 -17.19 88.40 3.61
CA THR A 192 -18.16 88.22 2.53
C THR A 192 -17.81 89.15 1.37
N PHE A 193 -17.63 88.62 0.16
CA PHE A 193 -17.27 89.40 -1.01
C PHE A 193 -17.82 88.78 -2.30
N THR A 194 -17.86 89.57 -3.37
CA THR A 194 -18.20 89.09 -4.71
C THR A 194 -16.93 88.93 -5.53
N ASP A 195 -16.68 87.73 -6.06
CA ASP A 195 -15.52 87.47 -6.91
C ASP A 195 -15.67 88.21 -8.25
N GLY A 196 -14.73 89.12 -8.53
CA GLY A 196 -14.74 89.93 -9.75
C GLY A 196 -14.56 89.13 -11.04
N VAL A 197 -14.06 87.89 -10.98
CA VAL A 197 -13.85 87.03 -12.15
C VAL A 197 -15.05 86.11 -12.39
N THR A 198 -15.56 85.50 -11.33
CA THR A 198 -16.68 84.54 -11.44
C THR A 198 -18.06 85.22 -11.37
N GLY A 199 -18.16 86.35 -10.68
CA GLY A 199 -19.42 87.03 -10.36
C GLY A 199 -20.16 86.39 -9.19
N PHE A 200 -19.57 85.39 -8.53
CA PHE A 200 -20.20 84.70 -7.40
C PHE A 200 -20.00 85.43 -6.09
N GLU A 201 -21.03 85.41 -5.24
CA GLU A 201 -20.95 85.87 -3.87
C GLU A 201 -20.42 84.74 -2.98
N HIS A 202 -19.38 85.04 -2.21
CA HIS A 202 -18.80 84.14 -1.22
C HIS A 202 -19.02 84.72 0.18
N TYR A 203 -19.50 83.90 1.11
CA TYR A 203 -19.72 84.32 2.49
C TYR A 203 -18.51 84.01 3.38
N ALA A 204 -18.36 84.76 4.47
CA ALA A 204 -17.31 84.52 5.45
C ALA A 204 -17.30 83.06 5.94
N GLY A 205 -16.15 82.40 5.81
CA GLY A 205 -15.93 80.99 6.15
C GLY A 205 -16.14 80.01 5.00
N ASP A 206 -16.60 80.46 3.83
CA ASP A 206 -16.80 79.59 2.68
C ASP A 206 -15.48 79.08 2.09
N MET A 207 -15.55 77.86 1.54
CA MET A 207 -14.51 77.29 0.70
C MET A 207 -14.97 77.37 -0.74
N TYR A 208 -14.16 78.01 -1.58
CA TYR A 208 -14.42 78.14 -3.01
C TYR A 208 -13.18 77.77 -3.80
N MET A 209 -13.32 77.65 -5.12
CA MET A 209 -12.20 77.36 -6.00
C MET A 209 -12.04 78.41 -7.09
N ARG A 210 -10.79 78.76 -7.41
CA ARG A 210 -10.45 79.59 -8.58
C ARG A 210 -9.89 78.72 -9.69
N VAL A 211 -10.58 78.71 -10.83
CA VAL A 211 -10.27 77.87 -12.00
C VAL A 211 -9.70 78.67 -13.18
N ALA A 212 -9.81 79.99 -13.14
CA ALA A 212 -9.30 80.85 -14.22
C ALA A 212 -7.78 80.67 -14.37
N GLU A 213 -7.33 80.37 -15.59
CA GLU A 213 -5.90 80.20 -15.87
C GLU A 213 -5.16 81.53 -15.72
N GLY A 214 -3.95 81.49 -15.17
CA GLY A 214 -3.10 82.67 -15.03
C GLY A 214 -2.63 82.95 -13.60
N ILE A 215 -2.21 84.20 -13.38
CA ILE A 215 -1.56 84.66 -12.15
C ILE A 215 -2.63 85.29 -11.24
N HIS A 216 -2.77 84.77 -10.03
CA HIS A 216 -3.77 85.21 -9.06
C HIS A 216 -3.13 85.71 -7.78
N PHE A 217 -3.55 86.89 -7.34
CA PHE A 217 -3.26 87.39 -6.01
C PHE A 217 -4.45 87.10 -5.09
N LEU A 218 -4.15 86.59 -3.89
CA LEU A 218 -5.15 86.39 -2.84
C LEU A 218 -5.24 87.66 -2.00
N GLN A 219 -6.46 88.15 -1.82
CA GLN A 219 -6.73 89.33 -1.00
C GLN A 219 -6.39 89.06 0.48
N SER A 220 -6.35 90.12 1.30
CA SER A 220 -5.98 90.01 2.72
C SER A 220 -6.90 89.08 3.54
N PHE A 221 -8.16 88.96 3.12
CA PHE A 221 -9.17 88.09 3.74
C PHE A 221 -9.22 86.69 3.11
N GLU A 222 -8.47 86.45 2.03
CA GLU A 222 -8.43 85.16 1.35
C GLU A 222 -7.20 84.36 1.82
N THR A 223 -7.39 83.06 2.01
CA THR A 223 -6.34 82.15 2.45
C THR A 223 -6.29 80.95 1.51
N LEU A 224 -5.10 80.64 0.98
CA LEU A 224 -4.90 79.45 0.16
C LEU A 224 -4.96 78.21 1.06
N GLN A 225 -5.79 77.24 0.70
CA GLN A 225 -5.78 75.92 1.31
C GLN A 225 -4.83 74.99 0.56
N CYS A 226 -5.05 74.81 -0.74
CA CYS A 226 -4.19 73.99 -1.59
C CYS A 226 -4.39 74.27 -3.09
N VAL A 227 -3.50 73.70 -3.91
CA VAL A 227 -3.63 73.65 -5.37
C VAL A 227 -4.10 72.25 -5.77
N VAL A 228 -5.21 72.15 -6.49
CA VAL A 228 -5.82 70.89 -6.89
C VAL A 228 -5.71 70.69 -8.39
N ARG A 229 -5.21 69.54 -8.79
CA ARG A 229 -5.16 69.11 -10.19
C ARG A 229 -6.41 68.34 -10.55
N GLY A 230 -6.91 68.59 -11.75
CA GLY A 230 -8.07 67.91 -12.30
C GLY A 230 -7.81 66.46 -12.66
N VAL A 231 -8.89 65.69 -12.65
CA VAL A 231 -8.91 64.31 -13.10
C VAL A 231 -9.15 64.31 -14.62
N VAL A 232 -8.18 63.79 -15.37
CA VAL A 232 -8.30 63.63 -16.82
C VAL A 232 -9.23 62.48 -17.14
N LEU A 233 -10.25 62.75 -17.96
CA LEU A 233 -11.27 61.80 -18.39
C LEU A 233 -11.16 61.53 -19.88
N THR A 234 -11.14 60.25 -20.24
CA THR A 234 -11.30 59.80 -21.62
C THR A 234 -12.79 59.65 -21.97
N THR A 235 -13.11 59.44 -23.24
CA THR A 235 -14.49 59.15 -23.71
C THR A 235 -15.09 57.87 -23.11
N GLU A 236 -14.24 57.01 -22.52
CA GLU A 236 -14.60 55.77 -21.84
C GLU A 236 -14.75 55.94 -20.32
N ASP A 237 -14.32 57.07 -19.78
CA ASP A 237 -14.32 57.35 -18.35
C ASP A 237 -15.46 58.28 -17.95
N GLY A 238 -16.04 57.97 -16.80
CA GLY A 238 -16.94 58.86 -16.08
C GLY A 238 -16.66 58.88 -14.58
N LEU A 239 -17.12 59.93 -13.90
CA LEU A 239 -16.99 60.13 -12.47
C LEU A 239 -18.36 60.36 -11.84
N ASN A 240 -18.66 59.58 -10.80
CA ASN A 240 -19.76 59.86 -9.90
C ASN A 240 -19.25 60.72 -8.75
N VAL A 241 -19.78 61.94 -8.66
CA VAL A 241 -19.36 62.94 -7.69
C VAL A 241 -20.57 63.34 -6.85
N GLN A 242 -20.38 63.47 -5.55
CA GLN A 242 -21.41 63.85 -4.60
C GLN A 242 -20.99 65.12 -3.86
N PRO A 243 -21.69 66.26 -4.06
CA PRO A 243 -21.47 67.48 -3.29
C PRO A 243 -21.84 67.29 -1.82
N THR A 244 -21.03 67.80 -0.91
CA THR A 244 -21.33 67.87 0.53
C THR A 244 -22.19 69.09 0.88
N LYS A 245 -22.08 70.16 0.11
CA LYS A 245 -22.89 71.38 0.20
C LYS A 245 -23.41 71.76 -1.19
N THR A 246 -24.52 72.49 -1.23
CA THR A 246 -25.06 73.04 -2.48
C THR A 246 -24.17 74.18 -2.96
N TYR A 247 -23.78 74.18 -4.24
CA TYR A 247 -23.00 75.26 -4.85
C TYR A 247 -23.34 75.42 -6.34
N ILE A 248 -23.05 76.61 -6.89
CA ILE A 248 -23.12 76.89 -8.32
C ILE A 248 -21.78 76.48 -8.94
N ASP A 249 -21.82 75.62 -9.96
CA ASP A 249 -20.61 75.02 -10.52
C ASP A 249 -19.69 76.09 -11.17
N PRO A 250 -18.49 76.36 -10.63
CA PRO A 250 -17.64 77.43 -11.15
C PRO A 250 -16.82 77.02 -12.38
N ARG A 251 -16.91 75.76 -12.81
CA ARG A 251 -16.09 75.16 -13.87
C ARG A 251 -16.78 75.29 -15.23
N THR A 252 -16.01 75.44 -16.30
CA THR A 252 -16.53 75.40 -17.68
C THR A 252 -16.69 73.95 -18.16
N PRO A 253 -17.77 73.59 -18.89
CA PRO A 253 -18.85 74.47 -19.40
C PRO A 253 -19.99 74.75 -18.39
N PHE A 254 -20.05 74.05 -17.26
CA PHE A 254 -21.20 74.07 -16.33
C PHE A 254 -21.56 75.44 -15.77
N ARG A 255 -20.57 76.33 -15.62
CA ARG A 255 -20.74 77.73 -15.22
C ARG A 255 -21.61 78.51 -16.21
N GLU A 256 -21.40 78.31 -17.50
CA GLU A 256 -22.14 79.02 -18.57
C GLU A 256 -23.59 78.55 -18.65
N GLU A 257 -23.81 77.26 -18.33
CA GLU A 257 -25.14 76.64 -18.25
C GLU A 257 -25.86 76.94 -16.91
N GLY A 258 -25.18 77.59 -15.95
CA GLY A 258 -25.76 77.93 -14.66
C GLY A 258 -26.11 76.71 -13.80
N ILE A 259 -25.37 75.61 -13.92
CA ILE A 259 -25.69 74.37 -13.22
C ILE A 259 -25.47 74.50 -11.71
N VAL A 260 -26.53 74.22 -10.95
CA VAL A 260 -26.50 74.12 -9.49
C VAL A 260 -26.33 72.67 -9.08
N ARG A 261 -25.33 72.40 -8.24
CA ARG A 261 -25.07 71.07 -7.66
C ARG A 261 -25.66 71.04 -6.26
N ASN A 262 -26.70 70.25 -6.03
CA ASN A 262 -27.36 70.15 -4.72
C ASN A 262 -26.58 69.26 -3.75
N ALA A 263 -26.64 69.59 -2.46
CA ALA A 263 -26.03 68.79 -1.40
C ALA A 263 -26.55 67.34 -1.42
N ASN A 264 -25.63 66.39 -1.29
CA ASN A 264 -25.84 64.93 -1.28
C ASN A 264 -26.42 64.32 -2.57
N GLU A 265 -26.70 65.10 -3.60
CA GLU A 265 -27.17 64.59 -4.89
C GLU A 265 -25.99 64.15 -5.76
N THR A 266 -25.88 62.85 -6.03
CA THR A 266 -24.76 62.33 -6.83
C THR A 266 -25.03 62.58 -8.31
N PHE A 267 -24.06 63.14 -9.02
CA PHE A 267 -24.13 63.38 -10.46
C PHE A 267 -22.98 62.67 -11.18
N LEU A 268 -23.21 62.39 -12.47
CA LEU A 268 -22.23 61.75 -13.36
C LEU A 268 -21.61 62.79 -14.29
N ILE A 269 -20.29 62.72 -14.43
CA ILE A 269 -19.50 63.53 -15.37
C ILE A 269 -18.77 62.59 -16.30
N THR A 270 -18.84 62.83 -17.60
CA THR A 270 -18.19 62.00 -18.62
C THR A 270 -17.09 62.80 -19.31
N GLY A 271 -16.12 62.12 -19.92
CA GLY A 271 -15.08 62.78 -20.72
C GLY A 271 -15.63 63.62 -21.88
N ASP A 272 -16.80 63.24 -22.43
CA ASP A 272 -17.48 63.98 -23.50
C ASP A 272 -17.99 65.36 -23.01
N MET A 273 -18.35 65.48 -21.73
CA MET A 273 -18.77 66.75 -21.12
C MET A 273 -17.57 67.60 -20.70
N CYS A 274 -16.60 66.98 -20.03
CA CYS A 274 -15.44 67.67 -19.49
C CYS A 274 -14.21 66.73 -19.47
N ALA A 275 -13.25 66.98 -20.37
CA ALA A 275 -12.06 66.15 -20.51
C ALA A 275 -11.10 66.22 -19.30
N CYS A 276 -11.17 67.28 -18.49
CA CYS A 276 -10.37 67.40 -17.27
C CYS A 276 -11.21 68.03 -16.18
N PHE A 277 -11.68 67.21 -15.24
CA PHE A 277 -12.59 67.65 -14.20
C PHE A 277 -11.87 67.92 -12.88
N VAL A 278 -11.85 69.18 -12.45
CA VAL A 278 -11.27 69.58 -11.15
C VAL A 278 -12.32 69.47 -10.06
N LEU A 279 -12.02 68.78 -8.96
CA LEU A 279 -12.96 68.63 -7.84
C LEU A 279 -13.12 69.95 -7.08
N HIS A 280 -14.38 70.32 -6.78
CA HIS A 280 -14.70 71.43 -5.88
C HIS A 280 -14.33 71.05 -4.44
N PRO A 281 -14.00 71.99 -3.54
CA PRO A 281 -13.77 71.71 -2.12
C PRO A 281 -14.89 70.91 -1.44
N TYR A 282 -16.12 71.05 -1.95
CA TYR A 282 -17.30 70.34 -1.45
C TYR A 282 -17.57 69.02 -2.15
N ASP A 283 -16.86 68.68 -3.23
CA ASP A 283 -17.07 67.45 -3.96
C ASP A 283 -16.41 66.26 -3.27
N LYS A 284 -17.19 65.20 -3.08
CA LYS A 284 -16.70 63.89 -2.71
C LYS A 284 -16.77 62.97 -3.93
N LEU A 285 -15.63 62.46 -4.38
CA LEU A 285 -15.59 61.46 -5.44
C LEU A 285 -16.13 60.12 -4.89
N VAL A 286 -17.24 59.63 -5.43
CA VAL A 286 -17.89 58.38 -4.99
C VAL A 286 -17.32 57.19 -5.75
N LYS A 287 -17.31 57.25 -7.08
CA LYS A 287 -16.93 56.11 -7.93
C LYS A 287 -16.47 56.58 -9.31
N ARG A 288 -15.43 55.94 -9.87
CA ARG A 288 -15.11 56.04 -11.30
C ARG A 288 -15.93 55.00 -12.07
N VAL A 289 -16.67 55.44 -13.06
CA VAL A 289 -17.55 54.61 -13.90
C VAL A 289 -16.89 54.46 -15.26
N ARG A 290 -16.97 53.26 -15.84
CA ARG A 290 -16.55 53.04 -17.24
C ARG A 290 -17.77 52.94 -18.12
N ARG A 291 -17.62 53.35 -19.38
CA ARG A 291 -18.63 53.18 -20.41
C ARG A 291 -18.91 51.69 -20.61
N THR A 292 -20.18 51.32 -20.57
CA THR A 292 -20.64 49.95 -20.80
C THR A 292 -21.00 49.83 -22.27
N HIS A 293 -20.41 48.84 -22.94
CA HIS A 293 -20.68 48.54 -24.34
C HIS A 293 -21.53 47.26 -24.42
N VAL A 294 -22.69 47.35 -25.06
CA VAL A 294 -23.58 46.21 -25.31
C VAL A 294 -23.71 46.05 -26.81
N SER A 295 -23.15 44.97 -27.35
CA SER A 295 -23.25 44.64 -28.78
C SER A 295 -24.65 44.11 -29.16
N ALA A 296 -24.95 44.02 -30.46
CA ALA A 296 -26.23 43.49 -30.96
C ALA A 296 -26.53 42.04 -30.52
N GLY A 297 -25.49 41.24 -30.23
CA GLY A 297 -25.63 39.87 -29.68
C GLY A 297 -25.66 39.81 -28.16
N GLN A 298 -25.69 40.95 -27.48
CA GLN A 298 -25.64 41.06 -26.02
C GLN A 298 -26.81 41.88 -25.50
N TYR A 299 -27.14 41.66 -24.23
CA TYR A 299 -28.12 42.43 -23.50
C TYR A 299 -27.61 42.72 -22.08
N ALA A 300 -28.00 43.87 -21.54
CA ALA A 300 -27.71 44.24 -20.16
C ALA A 300 -29.02 44.54 -19.43
N VAL A 301 -29.14 44.08 -18.19
CA VAL A 301 -30.29 44.37 -17.33
C VAL A 301 -29.88 45.40 -16.30
N ILE A 302 -30.42 46.62 -16.44
CA ILE A 302 -30.24 47.73 -15.51
C ILE A 302 -31.33 47.65 -14.44
N LEU A 303 -30.92 47.57 -13.19
CA LEU A 303 -31.77 47.66 -12.02
C LEU A 303 -31.86 49.12 -11.54
N ASN A 304 -33.03 49.49 -11.03
CA ASN A 304 -33.35 50.85 -10.59
C ASN A 304 -33.04 51.92 -11.66
N PRO A 305 -33.55 51.75 -12.90
CA PRO A 305 -33.25 52.67 -13.98
C PRO A 305 -33.72 54.09 -13.62
N VAL A 306 -32.90 55.07 -13.97
CA VAL A 306 -33.21 56.49 -13.78
C VAL A 306 -33.88 57.01 -15.03
N GLY A 307 -35.14 57.42 -14.89
CA GLY A 307 -35.93 58.00 -15.98
C GLY A 307 -35.32 59.29 -16.53
N ASP A 308 -35.88 59.80 -17.62
CA ASP A 308 -35.41 61.05 -18.24
C ASP A 308 -35.66 62.27 -17.34
N SER A 309 -36.58 62.16 -16.38
CA SER A 309 -36.83 63.14 -15.31
C SER A 309 -35.82 63.10 -14.15
N GLY A 310 -34.81 62.23 -14.19
CA GLY A 310 -33.80 62.10 -13.13
C GLY A 310 -34.26 61.30 -11.90
N ILE A 311 -35.51 60.80 -11.90
CA ILE A 311 -36.07 60.03 -10.79
C ILE A 311 -35.70 58.54 -10.93
N ILE A 312 -35.14 57.97 -9.85
CA ILE A 312 -34.87 56.53 -9.74
C ILE A 312 -36.21 55.80 -9.62
N SER A 313 -36.40 54.75 -10.42
CA SER A 313 -37.54 53.83 -10.26
C SER A 313 -37.12 52.60 -9.45
N PRO A 314 -37.23 52.62 -8.10
CA PRO A 314 -36.74 51.52 -7.27
C PRO A 314 -37.51 50.22 -7.54
N GLY A 315 -36.79 49.11 -7.69
CA GLY A 315 -37.36 47.79 -7.99
C GLY A 315 -37.75 47.56 -9.44
N ALA A 316 -37.70 48.58 -10.30
CA ALA A 316 -37.88 48.41 -11.73
C ALA A 316 -36.61 47.88 -12.40
N ARG A 317 -36.79 47.22 -13.55
CA ARG A 317 -35.70 46.71 -14.38
C ARG A 317 -35.87 47.13 -15.83
N LYS A 318 -34.76 47.46 -16.50
CA LYS A 318 -34.72 47.88 -17.91
C LYS A 318 -33.68 47.05 -18.65
N VAL A 319 -34.12 46.29 -19.63
CA VAL A 319 -33.26 45.53 -20.55
C VAL A 319 -32.86 46.46 -21.69
N VAL A 320 -31.56 46.48 -21.99
CA VAL A 320 -30.98 47.30 -23.06
C VAL A 320 -30.13 46.41 -23.97
N THR A 321 -30.23 46.63 -25.28
CA THR A 321 -29.50 45.89 -26.33
C THR A 321 -28.90 46.90 -27.32
N ASP A 322 -27.80 46.54 -27.98
CA ASP A 322 -27.13 47.32 -29.04
C ASP A 322 -26.90 48.81 -28.73
N THR A 323 -26.37 49.12 -27.55
CA THR A 323 -26.09 50.51 -27.15
C THR A 323 -24.84 50.62 -26.28
N THR A 324 -24.25 51.82 -26.28
CA THR A 324 -23.16 52.19 -25.36
C THR A 324 -23.67 53.24 -24.38
N PHE A 325 -23.52 53.01 -23.08
CA PHE A 325 -24.02 53.93 -22.06
C PHE A 325 -23.17 53.92 -20.79
N PHE A 326 -23.28 54.98 -19.99
CA PHE A 326 -22.76 55.01 -18.62
C PHE A 326 -23.90 54.71 -17.64
N LEU A 327 -23.61 53.94 -16.59
CA LEU A 327 -24.56 53.72 -15.51
C LEU A 327 -24.76 55.03 -14.75
N LYS A 328 -26.01 55.51 -14.69
CA LYS A 328 -26.35 56.70 -13.93
C LYS A 328 -26.20 56.43 -12.42
N PRO A 329 -26.01 57.47 -11.59
CA PRO A 329 -25.95 57.29 -10.14
C PRO A 329 -27.23 56.62 -9.60
N GLY A 330 -27.07 55.51 -8.88
CA GLY A 330 -28.19 54.70 -8.39
C GLY A 330 -28.54 53.48 -9.25
N GLU A 331 -28.11 53.45 -10.51
CA GLU A 331 -28.28 52.30 -11.40
C GLU A 331 -27.23 51.22 -11.12
N THR A 332 -27.64 49.96 -11.17
CA THR A 332 -26.74 48.81 -11.08
C THR A 332 -27.06 47.78 -12.15
N LEU A 333 -26.08 47.00 -12.57
CA LEU A 333 -26.30 45.86 -13.47
C LEU A 333 -26.61 44.62 -12.65
N GLU A 334 -27.67 43.87 -13.00
CA GLU A 334 -28.14 42.69 -12.26
C GLU A 334 -27.04 41.65 -12.00
N LYS A 335 -26.19 41.37 -13.00
CA LYS A 335 -25.04 40.45 -12.89
C LYS A 335 -23.69 41.17 -13.02
N GLY A 336 -23.65 42.49 -12.89
CA GLY A 336 -22.42 43.29 -12.95
C GLY A 336 -21.80 43.48 -14.35
N HIS A 337 -22.20 42.70 -15.36
CA HIS A 337 -21.71 42.80 -16.74
C HIS A 337 -22.83 42.53 -17.78
N PRO A 338 -22.69 43.00 -19.03
CA PRO A 338 -23.56 42.60 -20.14
C PRO A 338 -23.50 41.09 -20.36
N ARG A 339 -24.60 40.51 -20.83
CA ARG A 339 -24.77 39.07 -21.06
C ARG A 339 -24.96 38.83 -22.54
N ASP A 340 -24.49 37.69 -23.03
CA ASP A 340 -24.78 37.26 -24.40
C ASP A 340 -26.25 36.85 -24.51
N ALA A 341 -26.84 37.11 -25.68
CA ALA A 341 -28.13 36.58 -26.06
C ALA A 341 -28.09 35.05 -26.04
N TYR A 342 -29.18 34.42 -25.63
CA TYR A 342 -29.20 32.97 -25.58
C TYR A 342 -29.43 32.40 -26.99
N LEU A 343 -28.41 31.75 -27.52
CA LEU A 343 -28.49 31.02 -28.77
C LEU A 343 -28.92 29.58 -28.46
N LEU A 344 -30.17 29.25 -28.80
CA LEU A 344 -30.74 27.91 -28.57
C LEU A 344 -30.71 27.10 -29.86
N GLY A 345 -30.20 25.87 -29.80
CA GLY A 345 -30.34 24.89 -30.87
C GLY A 345 -31.68 24.15 -30.85
N ASP A 346 -31.95 23.32 -31.87
CA ASP A 346 -33.24 22.63 -32.09
C ASP A 346 -33.76 21.79 -30.90
N GLN A 347 -32.84 21.29 -30.06
CA GLN A 347 -33.18 20.45 -28.91
C GLN A 347 -32.95 21.14 -27.56
N GLU A 348 -32.52 22.39 -27.56
CA GLU A 348 -32.28 23.17 -26.34
C GLU A 348 -33.48 24.07 -26.03
N ALA A 349 -33.71 24.30 -24.73
CA ALA A 349 -34.78 25.18 -24.30
C ALA A 349 -34.36 25.99 -23.07
N ILE A 350 -35.04 27.11 -22.82
CA ILE A 350 -34.86 27.90 -21.60
C ILE A 350 -36.16 27.92 -20.83
N LEU A 351 -36.07 27.70 -19.52
CA LEU A 351 -37.19 27.94 -18.62
C LEU A 351 -37.27 29.43 -18.30
N VAL A 352 -38.40 30.03 -18.60
CA VAL A 352 -38.68 31.44 -18.31
C VAL A 352 -39.88 31.56 -17.39
N ARG A 353 -39.90 32.65 -16.61
CA ARG A 353 -40.98 33.03 -15.70
C ARG A 353 -41.42 34.46 -15.97
N ALA A 354 -42.72 34.69 -16.03
CA ALA A 354 -43.29 36.04 -16.10
C ALA A 354 -43.18 36.75 -14.74
N LEU A 355 -42.81 38.04 -14.75
CA LEU A 355 -42.77 38.94 -13.59
C LEU A 355 -43.95 39.92 -13.55
N GLY A 356 -44.85 39.82 -14.52
CA GLY A 356 -45.98 40.72 -14.70
C GLY A 356 -46.84 40.23 -15.86
N ASN A 357 -48.04 40.79 -15.98
CA ASN A 357 -48.98 40.36 -17.01
C ASN A 357 -48.62 40.98 -18.36
N PHE A 358 -48.46 40.16 -19.39
CA PHE A 358 -48.22 40.62 -20.76
C PHE A 358 -48.68 39.57 -21.80
N THR A 359 -48.85 40.02 -23.04
CA THR A 359 -49.12 39.15 -24.19
C THR A 359 -47.80 38.71 -24.81
N ASP A 360 -47.52 37.41 -24.76
CA ASP A 360 -46.33 36.82 -25.34
C ASP A 360 -46.50 36.65 -26.86
N CYS A 361 -45.93 37.58 -27.61
CA CYS A 361 -45.92 37.58 -29.08
C CYS A 361 -44.82 36.69 -29.68
N LEU A 362 -43.93 36.09 -28.87
CA LEU A 362 -42.91 35.15 -29.37
C LEU A 362 -43.52 33.79 -29.75
N CYS A 363 -44.67 33.46 -29.18
CA CYS A 363 -45.44 32.26 -29.50
C CYS A 363 -46.49 32.54 -30.58
N THR A 364 -46.74 31.56 -31.46
CA THR A 364 -47.82 31.60 -32.45
C THR A 364 -48.80 30.44 -32.20
N PRO A 365 -50.07 30.68 -31.83
CA PRO A 365 -50.72 31.98 -31.56
C PRO A 365 -50.17 32.69 -30.30
N PRO A 366 -50.35 34.03 -30.18
CA PRO A 366 -49.92 34.78 -29.01
C PRO A 366 -50.65 34.30 -27.76
N VAL A 367 -49.92 34.17 -26.65
CA VAL A 367 -50.42 33.62 -25.38
C VAL A 367 -50.43 34.72 -24.32
N GLU A 368 -51.53 34.85 -23.59
CA GLU A 368 -51.58 35.71 -22.40
C GLU A 368 -50.82 35.05 -21.25
N ARG A 369 -49.78 35.72 -20.75
CA ARG A 369 -48.98 35.27 -19.61
C ARG A 369 -49.32 36.13 -18.40
N TYR A 370 -49.58 35.47 -17.28
CA TYR A 370 -49.82 36.09 -16.00
C TYR A 370 -48.55 36.06 -15.14
N ASP A 371 -48.46 36.97 -14.16
CA ASP A 371 -47.36 36.99 -13.21
C ASP A 371 -47.16 35.62 -12.55
N GLY A 372 -45.92 35.12 -12.56
CA GLY A 372 -45.56 33.82 -12.02
C GLY A 372 -45.64 32.64 -13.00
N ASP A 373 -46.29 32.78 -14.16
CA ASP A 373 -46.37 31.71 -15.17
C ASP A 373 -44.99 31.27 -15.63
N ARG A 374 -44.80 29.95 -15.80
CA ARG A 374 -43.54 29.35 -16.29
C ARG A 374 -43.76 28.62 -17.61
N TRP A 375 -42.86 28.81 -18.57
CA TRP A 375 -42.89 28.08 -19.83
C TRP A 375 -41.49 27.88 -20.41
N LEU A 376 -41.40 27.03 -21.43
CA LEU A 376 -40.16 26.78 -22.15
C LEU A 376 -40.13 27.58 -23.44
N VAL A 377 -39.03 28.27 -23.67
CA VAL A 377 -38.66 28.81 -24.99
C VAL A 377 -37.77 27.78 -25.66
N GLN A 378 -38.25 27.15 -26.74
CA GLN A 378 -37.51 26.14 -27.49
C GLN A 378 -36.71 26.78 -28.64
N GLY A 379 -35.54 26.22 -28.95
CA GLY A 379 -34.80 26.57 -30.17
C GLY A 379 -35.39 25.93 -31.44
N PRO A 380 -34.85 26.26 -32.63
CA PRO A 380 -33.71 27.14 -32.85
C PRO A 380 -34.10 28.62 -32.84
N CYS A 381 -33.62 29.40 -31.87
CA CYS A 381 -33.84 30.84 -31.83
C CYS A 381 -32.77 31.58 -31.01
N SER A 382 -32.63 32.89 -31.26
CA SER A 382 -31.86 33.80 -30.40
C SER A 382 -32.83 34.48 -29.45
N PHE A 383 -32.72 34.18 -28.16
CA PHE A 383 -33.62 34.68 -27.13
C PHE A 383 -32.95 35.73 -26.25
N ILE A 384 -33.60 36.89 -26.11
CA ILE A 384 -33.24 37.94 -25.15
C ILE A 384 -34.46 38.17 -24.25
N PRO A 385 -34.33 38.03 -22.92
CA PRO A 385 -35.45 38.21 -22.02
C PRO A 385 -35.94 39.67 -22.04
N SER A 386 -37.25 39.88 -22.11
CA SER A 386 -37.87 41.20 -22.03
C SER A 386 -37.91 41.72 -20.60
N ASN A 387 -38.31 42.99 -20.40
CA ASN A 387 -38.48 43.60 -19.08
C ASN A 387 -39.46 42.85 -18.16
N LEU A 388 -40.34 41.98 -18.68
CA LEU A 388 -41.33 41.23 -17.89
C LEU A 388 -41.04 39.72 -17.83
N VAL A 389 -39.95 39.25 -18.45
CA VAL A 389 -39.56 37.84 -18.46
C VAL A 389 -38.22 37.61 -17.75
N CYS A 390 -38.17 36.68 -16.80
CA CYS A 390 -36.95 36.27 -16.13
C CYS A 390 -36.57 34.84 -16.50
N VAL A 391 -35.30 34.60 -16.77
CA VAL A 391 -34.79 33.24 -17.00
C VAL A 391 -34.63 32.56 -15.64
N VAL A 392 -35.25 31.40 -15.49
CA VAL A 392 -35.15 30.59 -14.27
C VAL A 392 -34.04 29.56 -14.49
N PRO A 393 -32.88 29.71 -13.81
CA PRO A 393 -31.85 28.69 -13.87
C PRO A 393 -32.36 27.40 -13.21
N ASP A 394 -31.84 26.28 -13.66
CA ASP A 394 -32.01 25.01 -12.98
C ASP A 394 -31.46 25.12 -11.55
N ALA A 395 -32.31 24.77 -10.57
CA ALA A 395 -32.02 24.93 -9.15
C ALA A 395 -30.76 24.15 -8.72
N ARG A 396 -30.41 23.08 -9.44
CA ARG A 396 -29.29 22.21 -9.11
C ARG A 396 -28.01 22.53 -9.87
N SER A 397 -28.09 22.51 -11.21
CA SER A 397 -26.92 22.72 -12.05
C SER A 397 -26.54 24.21 -12.17
N GLY A 398 -27.45 25.12 -11.83
CA GLY A 398 -27.31 26.55 -12.10
C GLY A 398 -27.37 26.88 -13.60
N ALA A 399 -27.61 25.89 -14.46
CA ALA A 399 -27.67 26.08 -15.90
C ALA A 399 -28.99 26.76 -16.29
N GLU A 400 -28.90 27.81 -17.08
CA GLU A 400 -30.07 28.54 -17.60
C GLU A 400 -30.63 27.89 -18.87
N VAL A 401 -29.81 27.13 -19.60
CA VAL A 401 -30.20 26.37 -20.78
C VAL A 401 -30.44 24.92 -20.40
N ARG A 402 -31.67 24.45 -20.63
CA ARG A 402 -32.08 23.05 -20.49
C ARG A 402 -31.70 22.28 -21.73
N ARG A 403 -31.02 21.16 -21.52
CA ARG A 403 -30.64 20.20 -22.55
C ARG A 403 -31.41 18.89 -22.34
N PRO A 404 -31.66 18.13 -23.41
CA PRO A 404 -32.33 16.84 -23.28
C PRO A 404 -31.39 15.85 -22.59
N TYR A 405 -31.93 15.05 -21.68
CA TYR A 405 -31.24 13.93 -21.09
C TYR A 405 -31.22 12.78 -22.09
N LEU A 406 -30.01 12.34 -22.47
CA LEU A 406 -29.81 11.17 -23.31
C LEU A 406 -29.85 9.93 -22.42
N LEU A 407 -30.92 9.14 -22.54
CA LEU A 407 -31.11 7.90 -21.81
C LEU A 407 -30.85 6.71 -22.73
N GLY A 408 -29.86 5.88 -22.39
CA GLY A 408 -29.55 4.64 -23.09
C GLY A 408 -30.46 3.48 -22.67
N GLU A 409 -30.18 2.28 -23.17
CA GLU A 409 -30.94 1.08 -22.80
C GLU A 409 -30.75 0.73 -21.32
N GLY A 410 -31.85 0.78 -20.57
CA GLY A 410 -31.97 0.59 -19.11
C GLY A 410 -31.18 1.57 -18.24
N ASP A 411 -30.88 2.74 -18.80
CA ASP A 411 -30.87 3.97 -18.03
C ASP A 411 -32.32 4.45 -17.79
N GLY A 412 -32.50 5.31 -16.80
CA GLY A 412 -33.71 6.09 -16.67
C GLY A 412 -33.47 7.40 -15.94
N LEU A 413 -34.49 8.24 -15.87
CA LEU A 413 -34.47 9.54 -15.19
C LEU A 413 -35.67 9.64 -14.26
N TYR A 414 -35.45 10.02 -13.00
CA TYR A 414 -36.56 10.36 -12.13
C TYR A 414 -36.94 11.82 -12.31
N VAL A 415 -38.22 12.04 -12.57
CA VAL A 415 -38.78 13.37 -12.79
C VAL A 415 -39.94 13.58 -11.83
N ARG A 416 -39.94 14.73 -11.17
CA ARG A 416 -41.03 15.21 -10.33
C ARG A 416 -41.71 16.37 -11.02
N ASN A 417 -43.03 16.32 -11.09
CA ASN A 417 -43.81 17.48 -11.48
C ASN A 417 -43.97 18.42 -10.27
N SER A 418 -43.55 19.67 -10.40
CA SER A 418 -43.53 20.68 -9.34
C SER A 418 -44.93 21.14 -8.92
N VAL A 419 -45.94 21.00 -9.79
CA VAL A 419 -47.33 21.40 -9.52
C VAL A 419 -48.08 20.27 -8.80
N THR A 420 -48.03 19.05 -9.32
CA THR A 420 -48.77 17.90 -8.80
C THR A 420 -48.00 17.15 -7.71
N GLY A 421 -46.68 17.34 -7.62
CA GLY A 421 -45.79 16.59 -6.74
C GLY A 421 -45.54 15.14 -7.17
N ALA A 422 -46.18 14.68 -8.25
CA ALA A 422 -46.05 13.30 -8.73
C ALA A 422 -44.64 13.01 -9.24
N VAL A 423 -44.05 11.92 -8.75
CA VAL A 423 -42.73 11.45 -9.17
C VAL A 423 -42.89 10.22 -10.05
N ARG A 424 -42.15 10.16 -11.17
CA ARG A 424 -42.14 9.02 -12.08
C ARG A 424 -40.73 8.73 -12.59
N CYS A 425 -40.50 7.48 -12.97
CA CYS A 425 -39.29 7.05 -13.64
C CYS A 425 -39.51 7.02 -15.16
N ILE A 426 -38.61 7.65 -15.90
CA ILE A 426 -38.61 7.73 -17.36
C ILE A 426 -37.54 6.75 -17.86
N PRO A 427 -37.92 5.55 -18.33
CA PRO A 427 -36.94 4.61 -18.88
C PRO A 427 -36.45 5.07 -20.26
N GLY A 428 -35.21 4.71 -20.60
CA GLY A 428 -34.66 4.78 -21.96
C GLY A 428 -34.99 3.55 -22.81
N PRO A 429 -34.54 3.48 -24.09
CA PRO A 429 -33.72 4.48 -24.77
C PRO A 429 -34.55 5.63 -25.37
N ARG A 430 -34.32 6.87 -24.92
CA ARG A 430 -34.93 8.10 -25.49
C ARG A 430 -34.17 9.36 -25.06
N SER A 431 -34.24 10.41 -25.87
CA SER A 431 -33.87 11.77 -25.47
C SER A 431 -35.06 12.42 -24.77
N TYR A 432 -34.91 12.83 -23.52
CA TYR A 432 -36.00 13.44 -22.75
C TYR A 432 -35.66 14.87 -22.33
N LEU A 433 -36.43 15.85 -22.82
CA LEU A 433 -36.36 17.24 -22.37
C LEU A 433 -37.43 17.46 -21.29
N LEU A 434 -37.02 17.96 -20.12
CA LEU A 434 -37.94 18.26 -19.02
C LEU A 434 -38.93 19.35 -19.42
N THR A 435 -40.22 19.14 -19.13
CA THR A 435 -41.26 20.15 -19.35
C THR A 435 -41.13 21.32 -18.35
N ALA A 436 -41.88 22.40 -18.57
CA ALA A 436 -41.80 23.61 -17.73
C ALA A 436 -42.11 23.35 -16.25
N GLU A 437 -42.96 22.36 -15.97
CA GLU A 437 -43.40 21.96 -14.63
C GLU A 437 -42.58 20.80 -14.07
N GLU A 438 -41.63 20.27 -14.83
CA GLU A 438 -40.83 19.13 -14.44
C GLU A 438 -39.45 19.55 -13.95
N GLU A 439 -39.05 18.90 -12.87
CA GLU A 439 -37.73 19.02 -12.25
C GLU A 439 -37.19 17.61 -11.99
N VAL A 440 -35.86 17.48 -11.98
CA VAL A 440 -35.21 16.21 -11.67
C VAL A 440 -35.41 15.88 -10.21
N TRP A 441 -35.70 14.62 -9.91
CA TRP A 441 -35.88 14.15 -8.53
C TRP A 441 -34.80 13.16 -8.14
N GLU A 442 -34.28 13.31 -6.93
CA GLU A 442 -33.34 12.35 -6.36
C GLU A 442 -34.08 11.33 -5.51
N LYS A 443 -33.85 10.06 -5.80
CA LYS A 443 -34.36 8.98 -4.96
C LYS A 443 -33.53 8.88 -3.68
N PRO A 444 -34.12 9.05 -2.47
CA PRO A 444 -33.40 8.78 -1.24
C PRO A 444 -33.20 7.26 -1.09
N LEU A 445 -31.97 6.84 -0.84
CA LEU A 445 -31.60 5.44 -0.62
C LEU A 445 -31.02 5.26 0.79
N PRO A 446 -31.30 4.14 1.47
CA PRO A 446 -30.61 3.80 2.70
C PRO A 446 -29.10 3.60 2.47
N ALA A 447 -28.28 4.03 3.43
CA ALA A 447 -26.81 3.95 3.32
C ALA A 447 -26.26 2.51 3.14
N GLN A 448 -27.00 1.49 3.57
CA GLN A 448 -26.65 0.09 3.30
C GLN A 448 -26.85 -0.28 1.83
N VAL A 449 -27.94 0.18 1.21
CA VAL A 449 -28.27 -0.09 -0.20
C VAL A 449 -27.29 0.62 -1.12
N GLU A 450 -26.95 1.87 -0.83
CA GLU A 450 -25.96 2.63 -1.61
C GLU A 450 -24.60 1.92 -1.65
N ARG A 451 -24.15 1.37 -0.53
CA ARG A 451 -22.89 0.60 -0.44
C ARG A 451 -22.91 -0.60 -1.38
N HIS A 452 -23.99 -1.38 -1.38
CA HIS A 452 -24.13 -2.57 -2.22
C HIS A 452 -24.25 -2.25 -3.71
N LEU A 453 -24.92 -1.15 -4.06
CA LEU A 453 -25.00 -0.69 -5.46
C LEU A 453 -23.63 -0.32 -6.01
N VAL A 454 -22.78 0.36 -5.21
CA VAL A 454 -21.42 0.75 -5.63
C VAL A 454 -20.49 -0.46 -5.80
N GLN A 455 -20.64 -1.49 -4.98
CA GLN A 455 -19.80 -2.70 -5.04
C GLN A 455 -19.99 -3.50 -6.34
N GLN A 456 -21.18 -3.46 -6.95
CA GLN A 456 -21.45 -4.17 -8.21
C GLN A 456 -20.88 -3.51 -9.47
N VAL A 457 -20.70 -2.18 -9.48
CA VAL A 457 -20.21 -1.47 -10.67
C VAL A 457 -18.76 -1.85 -11.01
N SER A 458 -18.00 -2.34 -10.02
CA SER A 458 -16.71 -3.00 -10.26
C SER A 458 -16.92 -4.39 -10.88
N HIS A 459 -16.74 -4.46 -12.20
CA HIS A 459 -16.61 -5.73 -12.95
C HIS A 459 -15.68 -6.73 -12.25
N PRO A 460 -15.94 -8.05 -12.36
CA PRO A 460 -15.21 -9.13 -11.66
C PRO A 460 -13.75 -9.35 -12.12
N VAL A 461 -13.18 -8.44 -12.92
CA VAL A 461 -11.85 -8.57 -13.52
C VAL A 461 -10.75 -7.85 -12.70
N TYR A 462 -11.12 -7.01 -11.73
CA TYR A 462 -10.16 -6.34 -10.84
C TYR A 462 -10.51 -6.60 -9.37
N ILE A 463 -10.24 -7.81 -8.89
CA ILE A 463 -10.08 -8.09 -7.46
C ILE A 463 -8.59 -8.27 -7.19
N GLU A 464 -7.83 -7.19 -7.31
CA GLU A 464 -6.52 -7.11 -6.70
C GLU A 464 -6.45 -5.83 -5.86
N LEU A 465 -6.39 -6.04 -4.54
CA LEU A 465 -5.76 -5.14 -3.57
C LEU A 465 -6.17 -3.66 -3.58
N GLU A 466 -7.43 -3.35 -3.23
CA GLU A 466 -7.71 -2.11 -2.50
C GLU A 466 -8.73 -2.37 -1.39
N ARG A 467 -8.21 -2.70 -0.20
CA ARG A 467 -8.94 -2.51 1.07
C ARG A 467 -9.26 -1.02 1.21
N GLU A 468 -10.52 -0.74 1.57
CA GLU A 468 -10.92 0.45 2.34
C GLU A 468 -10.39 1.81 1.86
N LYS A 469 -10.58 2.14 0.59
CA LYS A 469 -10.91 3.54 0.29
C LYS A 469 -12.41 3.68 0.47
N GLU A 470 -12.85 4.63 1.29
CA GLU A 470 -14.25 5.08 1.35
C GLU A 470 -14.68 5.48 -0.06
N ARG A 471 -15.22 4.50 -0.80
CA ARG A 471 -15.76 4.71 -2.13
C ARG A 471 -16.93 5.66 -1.93
N LYS A 472 -16.82 6.86 -2.52
CA LYS A 472 -17.82 7.92 -2.37
C LYS A 472 -19.20 7.31 -2.58
N ALA A 473 -20.01 7.33 -1.53
CA ALA A 473 -21.41 6.96 -1.59
C ALA A 473 -22.07 7.68 -2.77
N LEU A 474 -23.20 7.16 -3.26
CA LEU A 474 -23.99 7.78 -4.34
C LEU A 474 -24.60 9.14 -3.93
N GLN A 475 -24.07 9.80 -2.87
CA GLN A 475 -24.42 11.12 -2.34
C GLN A 475 -24.81 12.10 -3.45
N GLY A 476 -26.13 12.22 -3.63
CA GLY A 476 -26.76 13.15 -4.55
C GLY A 476 -26.80 12.75 -6.04
N ARG A 477 -26.29 11.59 -6.46
CA ARG A 477 -26.32 11.19 -7.89
C ARG A 477 -27.39 10.14 -8.21
N THR A 478 -28.51 10.16 -7.50
CA THR A 478 -29.68 9.28 -7.72
C THR A 478 -30.78 9.94 -8.56
N GLU A 479 -30.42 10.93 -9.38
CA GLU A 479 -31.29 11.53 -10.40
C GLU A 479 -31.60 10.56 -11.53
N ARG A 480 -30.57 9.82 -11.93
CA ARG A 480 -30.72 8.69 -12.84
C ARG A 480 -31.36 7.56 -12.07
N ALA A 481 -32.27 6.87 -12.75
CA ALA A 481 -32.98 5.75 -12.21
C ALA A 481 -31.99 4.66 -11.77
N VAL A 482 -32.21 4.14 -10.58
CA VAL A 482 -31.29 3.20 -9.93
C VAL A 482 -31.45 1.86 -10.62
N SER A 483 -30.44 1.50 -11.43
CA SER A 483 -30.36 0.21 -12.10
C SER A 483 -29.52 -0.77 -11.28
N TYR A 484 -29.99 -2.00 -11.15
CA TYR A 484 -29.28 -3.09 -10.49
C TYR A 484 -29.21 -4.32 -11.38
N HIS A 485 -28.02 -4.86 -11.58
CA HIS A 485 -27.81 -6.08 -12.35
C HIS A 485 -27.78 -7.26 -11.40
N ILE A 486 -28.80 -8.11 -11.46
CA ILE A 486 -28.94 -9.23 -10.54
C ILE A 486 -27.98 -10.35 -11.01
N PRO A 487 -27.07 -10.86 -10.16
CA PRO A 487 -26.17 -11.94 -10.57
C PRO A 487 -26.90 -13.22 -10.96
N TYR A 488 -26.25 -14.08 -11.76
CA TYR A 488 -26.78 -15.40 -12.10
C TYR A 488 -27.14 -16.21 -10.85
N ARG A 489 -28.21 -17.02 -10.95
CA ARG A 489 -28.72 -17.88 -9.86
C ARG A 489 -28.99 -17.10 -8.56
N SER A 490 -29.44 -15.86 -8.69
CA SER A 490 -29.86 -15.07 -7.56
C SER A 490 -31.22 -14.43 -7.80
N VAL A 491 -31.85 -14.01 -6.72
CA VAL A 491 -33.16 -13.40 -6.73
C VAL A 491 -33.12 -12.12 -5.92
N THR A 492 -33.75 -11.07 -6.41
CA THR A 492 -33.95 -9.84 -5.67
C THR A 492 -35.43 -9.60 -5.47
N GLN A 493 -35.79 -9.24 -4.24
CA GLN A 493 -37.13 -8.78 -3.89
C GLN A 493 -37.15 -7.26 -3.83
N LEU A 494 -38.16 -6.68 -4.49
CA LEU A 494 -38.46 -5.26 -4.45
C LEU A 494 -39.84 -5.05 -3.85
N TYR A 495 -39.94 -4.07 -2.96
CA TYR A 495 -41.19 -3.66 -2.34
C TYR A 495 -41.58 -2.28 -2.83
N ASN A 496 -42.76 -2.16 -3.44
CA ASN A 496 -43.33 -0.88 -3.85
C ASN A 496 -44.23 -0.34 -2.73
N TYR A 497 -43.84 0.77 -2.10
CA TYR A 497 -44.57 1.35 -0.97
C TYR A 497 -45.92 1.98 -1.38
N LYS A 498 -46.06 2.40 -2.63
CA LYS A 498 -47.28 3.04 -3.13
C LYS A 498 -48.35 2.01 -3.49
N SER A 499 -47.96 0.92 -4.17
CA SER A 499 -48.88 -0.16 -4.54
C SER A 499 -49.00 -1.26 -3.48
N GLN A 500 -48.13 -1.26 -2.46
CA GLN A 500 -48.00 -2.31 -1.44
C GLN A 500 -47.79 -3.72 -2.02
N MET A 501 -47.20 -3.80 -3.21
CA MET A 501 -46.91 -5.06 -3.90
C MET A 501 -45.41 -5.38 -3.84
N THR A 502 -45.11 -6.68 -3.73
CA THR A 502 -43.76 -7.23 -3.84
C THR A 502 -43.57 -7.77 -5.24
N ARG A 503 -42.52 -7.32 -5.94
CA ARG A 503 -42.08 -7.95 -7.19
C ARG A 503 -40.76 -8.67 -6.97
N ILE A 504 -40.63 -9.82 -7.61
CA ILE A 504 -39.45 -10.67 -7.50
C ILE A 504 -38.85 -10.79 -8.88
N VAL A 505 -37.54 -10.57 -8.98
CA VAL A 505 -36.82 -10.66 -10.23
C VAL A 505 -35.66 -11.63 -10.07
N PHE A 506 -35.53 -12.55 -11.02
CA PHE A 506 -34.44 -13.51 -11.10
C PHE A 506 -33.28 -12.91 -11.90
N GLY A 507 -32.04 -13.21 -11.50
CA GLY A 507 -30.87 -12.92 -12.32
C GLY A 507 -30.76 -13.88 -13.52
N PRO A 508 -30.15 -13.45 -14.64
CA PRO A 508 -29.25 -12.30 -14.79
C PRO A 508 -29.95 -10.97 -15.17
N ASP A 509 -31.27 -10.86 -15.01
CA ASP A 509 -31.99 -9.68 -15.47
C ASP A 509 -31.55 -8.40 -14.75
N ARG A 510 -31.66 -7.28 -15.46
CA ARG A 510 -31.42 -5.95 -14.91
C ARG A 510 -32.73 -5.32 -14.49
N VAL A 511 -32.72 -4.68 -13.34
CA VAL A 511 -33.91 -4.07 -12.76
C VAL A 511 -33.71 -2.58 -12.61
N LEU A 512 -34.71 -1.82 -13.05
CA LEU A 512 -34.81 -0.38 -12.83
C LEU A 512 -35.78 -0.12 -11.69
N LEU A 513 -35.34 0.58 -10.65
CA LEU A 513 -36.23 0.92 -9.54
C LEU A 513 -37.24 1.99 -9.96
N GLU A 514 -38.48 1.80 -9.51
CA GLU A 514 -39.47 2.87 -9.50
C GLU A 514 -39.24 3.84 -8.33
N PRO A 515 -39.80 5.07 -8.37
CA PRO A 515 -39.61 6.06 -7.32
C PRO A 515 -39.97 5.55 -5.92
N ASP A 516 -41.09 4.83 -5.81
CA ASP A 516 -41.64 4.31 -4.56
C ASP A 516 -41.21 2.86 -4.28
N GLU A 517 -40.32 2.27 -5.10
CA GLU A 517 -39.78 0.93 -4.87
C GLU A 517 -38.51 0.98 -4.03
N ALA A 518 -38.31 -0.04 -3.19
CA ALA A 518 -37.07 -0.25 -2.46
C ALA A 518 -36.63 -1.71 -2.52
N PHE A 519 -35.32 -1.92 -2.37
CA PHE A 519 -34.75 -3.25 -2.19
C PHE A 519 -35.07 -3.81 -0.80
N THR A 520 -35.48 -5.07 -0.75
CA THR A 520 -35.39 -5.84 0.48
C THR A 520 -33.93 -6.25 0.68
N VAL A 521 -33.28 -5.70 1.70
CA VAL A 521 -31.90 -6.07 2.06
C VAL A 521 -31.93 -7.43 2.74
N VAL A 522 -31.16 -8.38 2.21
CA VAL A 522 -30.94 -9.68 2.83
C VAL A 522 -29.83 -9.53 3.86
N SER A 523 -30.06 -10.05 5.07
CA SER A 523 -29.14 -9.96 6.20
C SER A 523 -28.92 -11.35 6.78
N LEU A 524 -27.76 -11.92 6.51
CA LEU A 524 -27.41 -13.30 6.85
C LEU A 524 -26.32 -13.34 7.93
N SER A 525 -26.35 -14.41 8.73
CA SER A 525 -25.28 -14.76 9.64
C SER A 525 -24.01 -15.12 8.86
N GLY A 526 -22.87 -14.60 9.31
CA GLY A 526 -21.57 -14.86 8.68
C GLY A 526 -20.46 -14.90 9.72
N SER A 527 -19.38 -15.60 9.41
CA SER A 527 -18.18 -15.60 10.25
C SER A 527 -17.24 -14.49 9.81
N PRO A 528 -16.64 -13.72 10.74
CA PRO A 528 -15.60 -12.77 10.40
C PRO A 528 -14.38 -13.52 9.85
N TRP A 529 -13.87 -13.07 8.70
CA TRP A 529 -12.72 -13.69 8.03
C TRP A 529 -11.39 -13.18 8.61
N ASP A 530 -10.55 -14.09 9.12
CA ASP A 530 -9.19 -13.77 9.59
C ASP A 530 -8.15 -14.12 8.51
N PRO A 531 -7.43 -13.13 7.93
CA PRO A 531 -6.40 -13.37 6.92
C PRO A 531 -5.22 -14.22 7.42
N ALA A 532 -4.94 -14.22 8.73
CA ALA A 532 -3.81 -14.97 9.28
C ALA A 532 -4.08 -16.49 9.36
N LYS A 533 -5.35 -16.88 9.44
CA LYS A 533 -5.81 -18.27 9.54
C LYS A 533 -7.04 -18.48 8.66
N PRO A 534 -6.87 -18.51 7.32
CA PRO A 534 -8.00 -18.54 6.39
C PRO A 534 -8.85 -19.82 6.49
N THR A 535 -8.28 -20.90 7.03
CA THR A 535 -8.97 -22.18 7.22
C THR A 535 -9.79 -22.23 8.51
N LYS A 536 -9.54 -21.33 9.47
CA LYS A 536 -10.23 -21.36 10.76
C LYS A 536 -11.47 -20.50 10.71
N CYS A 537 -12.64 -21.12 10.84
CA CYS A 537 -13.90 -20.41 10.93
C CYS A 537 -14.07 -19.86 12.36
N LEU A 538 -14.47 -18.61 12.49
CA LEU A 538 -14.90 -18.02 13.77
C LEU A 538 -16.41 -18.23 13.96
N PRO A 539 -16.92 -18.14 15.20
CA PRO A 539 -18.36 -18.21 15.47
C PRO A 539 -19.12 -17.19 14.63
N LYS A 540 -20.26 -17.61 14.05
CA LYS A 540 -21.08 -16.73 13.21
C LYS A 540 -21.67 -15.59 14.05
N LEU A 541 -21.60 -14.39 13.48
CA LEU A 541 -22.27 -13.22 14.00
C LEU A 541 -23.58 -13.00 13.21
N PRO A 542 -24.70 -12.71 13.87
CA PRO A 542 -25.95 -12.40 13.19
C PRO A 542 -25.81 -11.09 12.40
N ASN A 543 -26.50 -11.01 11.25
CA ASN A 543 -26.53 -9.83 10.38
C ASN A 543 -25.16 -9.35 9.88
N HIS A 544 -24.19 -10.27 9.74
CA HIS A 544 -22.84 -9.92 9.30
C HIS A 544 -22.76 -9.73 7.78
N ILE A 545 -23.39 -10.61 7.02
CA ILE A 545 -23.42 -10.56 5.56
C ILE A 545 -24.69 -9.82 5.16
N THR A 546 -24.55 -8.70 4.45
CA THR A 546 -25.69 -7.98 3.88
C THR A 546 -25.60 -8.00 2.37
N ALA A 547 -26.73 -8.13 1.67
CA ALA A 547 -26.78 -8.17 0.21
C ALA A 547 -28.13 -7.65 -0.32
N LEU A 548 -28.18 -7.28 -1.60
CA LEU A 548 -29.43 -6.88 -2.30
C LEU A 548 -30.10 -8.04 -3.06
N HIS A 549 -29.44 -9.18 -3.14
CA HIS A 549 -29.97 -10.40 -3.74
C HIS A 549 -29.74 -11.57 -2.80
N LEU A 550 -30.62 -12.57 -2.90
CA LEU A 550 -30.46 -13.88 -2.29
C LEU A 550 -29.85 -14.82 -3.34
N PHE A 551 -28.70 -15.40 -3.03
CA PHE A 551 -28.09 -16.41 -3.88
C PHE A 551 -28.81 -17.76 -3.69
N LEU A 552 -29.27 -18.37 -4.77
CA LEU A 552 -30.03 -19.62 -4.75
C LEU A 552 -29.14 -20.88 -4.71
N GLY A 553 -27.82 -20.74 -4.85
CA GLY A 553 -26.90 -21.87 -4.81
C GLY A 553 -26.61 -22.50 -6.18
N PRO A 554 -25.87 -23.62 -6.23
CA PRO A 554 -25.29 -24.32 -5.08
C PRO A 554 -24.13 -23.53 -4.47
N SER A 555 -24.03 -23.57 -3.14
CA SER A 555 -22.94 -22.97 -2.36
C SER A 555 -22.64 -23.87 -1.15
N ASN A 556 -21.54 -23.57 -0.46
CA ASN A 556 -21.31 -24.11 0.87
C ASN A 556 -21.48 -23.03 1.94
N MET A 557 -21.70 -23.45 3.17
CA MET A 557 -21.62 -22.59 4.35
C MET A 557 -20.83 -23.32 5.43
N THR A 558 -19.92 -22.61 6.11
CA THR A 558 -19.11 -23.17 7.20
C THR A 558 -19.68 -22.75 8.55
N ASP A 559 -19.60 -23.60 9.56
CA ASP A 559 -20.03 -23.32 10.93
C ASP A 559 -19.08 -23.94 11.96
N VAL A 560 -19.07 -23.42 13.18
CA VAL A 560 -18.32 -23.98 14.31
C VAL A 560 -19.27 -24.37 15.42
N VAL A 561 -19.38 -25.68 15.65
CA VAL A 561 -20.26 -26.24 16.67
C VAL A 561 -19.43 -26.72 17.85
N HIS A 562 -19.64 -26.08 19.00
CA HIS A 562 -19.13 -26.58 20.27
C HIS A 562 -20.02 -27.72 20.77
N VAL A 563 -19.41 -28.87 21.01
CA VAL A 563 -20.06 -30.10 21.47
C VAL A 563 -19.33 -30.66 22.69
N GLU A 564 -20.07 -31.40 23.50
CA GLU A 564 -19.55 -32.14 24.64
C GLU A 564 -19.97 -33.60 24.48
N THR A 565 -19.03 -34.51 24.65
CA THR A 565 -19.29 -35.97 24.59
C THR A 565 -19.79 -36.48 25.95
N ARG A 566 -20.30 -37.72 25.99
CA ARG A 566 -20.78 -38.36 27.22
C ARG A 566 -19.73 -38.39 28.34
N ASP A 567 -18.46 -38.48 27.98
CA ASP A 567 -17.33 -38.53 28.92
C ASP A 567 -16.75 -37.13 29.21
N HIS A 568 -17.52 -36.07 28.94
CA HIS A 568 -17.16 -34.66 29.18
C HIS A 568 -15.96 -34.13 28.37
N ALA A 569 -15.60 -34.78 27.25
CA ALA A 569 -14.62 -34.21 26.34
C ALA A 569 -15.27 -33.10 25.51
N GLN A 570 -14.73 -31.88 25.64
CA GLN A 570 -15.20 -30.69 24.91
C GLN A 570 -14.48 -30.56 23.57
N LEU A 571 -15.26 -30.48 22.50
CA LEU A 571 -14.77 -30.40 21.12
C LEU A 571 -15.36 -29.17 20.42
N ALA A 572 -14.58 -28.55 19.54
CA ALA A 572 -15.06 -27.60 18.55
C ALA A 572 -14.99 -28.27 17.18
N LEU A 573 -16.15 -28.46 16.56
CA LEU A 573 -16.29 -29.05 15.23
C LEU A 573 -16.47 -27.94 14.21
N GLN A 574 -15.52 -27.78 13.30
CA GLN A 574 -15.69 -26.94 12.13
C GLN A 574 -16.33 -27.77 11.01
N LEU A 575 -17.57 -27.43 10.68
CA LEU A 575 -18.41 -28.16 9.74
C LEU A 575 -18.67 -27.32 8.50
N CYS A 576 -18.84 -27.99 7.37
CA CYS A 576 -19.21 -27.39 6.11
C CYS A 576 -20.48 -28.08 5.61
N TYR A 577 -21.46 -27.28 5.20
CA TYR A 577 -22.75 -27.75 4.70
C TYR A 577 -22.89 -27.31 3.25
N ASP A 578 -23.08 -28.25 2.33
CA ASP A 578 -23.41 -27.93 0.94
C ASP A 578 -24.91 -27.74 0.79
N TRP A 579 -25.30 -26.59 0.24
CA TRP A 579 -26.70 -26.19 0.17
C TRP A 579 -27.06 -25.56 -1.17
N TYR A 580 -28.34 -25.66 -1.50
CA TYR A 580 -28.99 -24.94 -2.60
C TYR A 580 -30.46 -24.71 -2.27
N PHE A 581 -31.12 -23.81 -3.00
CA PHE A 581 -32.56 -23.63 -2.94
C PHE A 581 -33.24 -24.38 -4.08
N ASP A 582 -34.22 -25.22 -3.76
CA ASP A 582 -34.95 -26.02 -4.75
C ASP A 582 -36.09 -25.19 -5.39
N ILE A 583 -35.72 -24.34 -6.35
CA ILE A 583 -36.65 -23.43 -7.04
C ILE A 583 -36.44 -23.51 -8.54
N ALA A 584 -37.52 -23.71 -9.29
CA ALA A 584 -37.48 -23.63 -10.74
C ALA A 584 -37.26 -22.17 -11.21
N PRO A 585 -36.39 -21.93 -12.22
CA PRO A 585 -36.15 -20.59 -12.72
C PRO A 585 -37.45 -19.97 -13.25
N GLY A 586 -37.85 -18.82 -12.71
CA GLY A 586 -39.07 -18.10 -13.07
C GLY A 586 -40.27 -18.35 -12.15
N ASP A 587 -40.20 -19.26 -11.18
CA ASP A 587 -41.27 -19.42 -10.19
C ASP A 587 -41.22 -18.31 -9.12
N THR A 588 -41.96 -17.22 -9.39
CA THR A 588 -42.04 -16.08 -8.48
C THR A 588 -42.71 -16.39 -7.14
N LYS A 589 -43.56 -17.43 -7.06
CA LYS A 589 -44.26 -17.75 -5.81
C LYS A 589 -43.32 -18.48 -4.85
N ALA A 590 -42.66 -19.53 -5.33
CA ALA A 590 -41.65 -20.25 -4.55
C ALA A 590 -40.48 -19.34 -4.16
N ALA A 591 -40.01 -18.47 -5.06
CA ALA A 591 -38.95 -17.50 -4.75
C ALA A 591 -39.34 -16.47 -3.70
N LYS A 592 -40.64 -16.18 -3.52
CA LYS A 592 -41.11 -15.31 -2.42
C LYS A 592 -40.93 -15.97 -1.07
N GLU A 593 -41.15 -17.28 -1.00
CA GLU A 593 -41.05 -18.06 0.23
C GLU A 593 -39.60 -18.10 0.75
N CYS A 594 -38.61 -17.96 -0.13
CA CYS A 594 -37.20 -17.88 0.27
C CYS A 594 -36.87 -16.65 1.13
N PHE A 595 -37.62 -15.56 0.97
CA PHE A 595 -37.50 -14.35 1.81
C PHE A 595 -38.36 -14.41 3.08
N SER A 596 -39.15 -15.48 3.29
CA SER A 596 -39.92 -15.66 4.53
C SER A 596 -39.01 -15.84 5.74
N VAL A 597 -37.83 -16.44 5.53
CA VAL A 597 -36.80 -16.63 6.56
C VAL A 597 -35.74 -15.55 6.37
N ASN A 598 -35.66 -14.61 7.32
CA ASN A 598 -34.73 -13.47 7.24
C ASN A 598 -33.26 -13.91 7.17
N ASP A 599 -32.86 -14.84 8.03
CA ASP A 599 -31.50 -15.36 8.13
C ASP A 599 -31.49 -16.89 8.04
N PHE A 600 -31.60 -17.40 6.81
CA PHE A 600 -31.62 -18.85 6.58
C PHE A 600 -30.31 -19.53 6.99
N VAL A 601 -29.17 -18.83 6.92
CA VAL A 601 -27.86 -19.37 7.29
C VAL A 601 -27.79 -19.57 8.80
N GLY A 602 -28.19 -18.56 9.56
CA GLY A 602 -28.24 -18.65 11.03
C GLY A 602 -29.21 -19.71 11.51
N ASP A 603 -30.41 -19.77 10.93
CA ASP A 603 -31.43 -20.74 11.30
C ASP A 603 -31.02 -22.19 10.96
N ALA A 604 -30.50 -22.42 9.75
CA ALA A 604 -30.02 -23.73 9.33
C ALA A 604 -28.85 -24.21 10.19
N CYS A 605 -27.85 -23.36 10.45
CA CYS A 605 -26.72 -23.72 11.30
C CYS A 605 -27.14 -23.96 12.75
N SER A 606 -28.03 -23.14 13.32
CA SER A 606 -28.56 -23.35 14.67
C SER A 606 -29.29 -24.69 14.80
N TYR A 607 -30.13 -25.01 13.80
CA TYR A 607 -30.87 -26.27 13.73
C TYR A 607 -29.95 -27.49 13.67
N ILE A 608 -28.98 -27.47 12.76
CA ILE A 608 -28.00 -28.54 12.58
C ILE A 608 -27.12 -28.69 13.82
N ALA A 609 -26.62 -27.58 14.36
CA ALA A 609 -25.79 -27.57 15.57
C ALA A 609 -26.53 -28.19 16.77
N SER A 610 -27.83 -27.93 16.92
CA SER A 610 -28.66 -28.54 17.96
C SER A 610 -28.70 -30.07 17.84
N ARG A 611 -28.94 -30.59 16.63
CA ARG A 611 -28.97 -32.05 16.37
C ARG A 611 -27.61 -32.72 16.61
N ILE A 612 -26.54 -32.07 16.15
CA ILE A 612 -25.18 -32.58 16.34
C ILE A 612 -24.81 -32.61 17.83
N ARG A 613 -25.13 -31.55 18.59
CA ARG A 613 -24.92 -31.53 20.05
C ARG A 613 -25.66 -32.67 20.73
N ALA A 614 -26.91 -32.92 20.37
CA ALA A 614 -27.71 -34.00 20.95
C ALA A 614 -27.12 -35.40 20.65
N ALA A 615 -26.69 -35.63 19.40
CA ALA A 615 -26.09 -36.90 19.01
C ALA A 615 -24.73 -37.13 19.70
N VAL A 616 -23.84 -36.14 19.69
CA VAL A 616 -22.48 -36.28 20.26
C VAL A 616 -22.52 -36.46 21.78
N ALA A 617 -23.45 -35.79 22.48
CA ALA A 617 -23.63 -35.93 23.93
C ALA A 617 -23.99 -37.36 24.37
N SER A 618 -24.57 -38.17 23.48
CA SER A 618 -24.93 -39.56 23.76
C SER A 618 -23.76 -40.56 23.65
N MET A 619 -22.66 -40.17 22.99
CA MET A 619 -21.54 -41.06 22.67
C MET A 619 -20.27 -40.73 23.46
N PRO A 620 -19.45 -41.73 23.81
CA PRO A 620 -18.12 -41.52 24.38
C PRO A 620 -17.15 -40.93 23.34
N PHE A 621 -16.09 -40.27 23.79
CA PHE A 621 -15.16 -39.55 22.90
C PHE A 621 -14.48 -40.45 21.88
N GLU A 622 -14.02 -41.64 22.27
CA GLU A 622 -13.28 -42.54 21.37
C GLU A 622 -14.16 -43.08 20.23
N GLU A 623 -15.42 -43.39 20.52
CA GLU A 623 -16.38 -43.86 19.52
C GLU A 623 -16.72 -42.76 18.52
N PHE A 624 -16.95 -41.54 19.02
CA PHE A 624 -17.14 -40.38 18.16
C PHE A 624 -15.91 -40.07 17.32
N HIS A 625 -14.70 -40.12 17.89
CA HIS A 625 -13.45 -39.84 17.17
C HIS A 625 -13.19 -40.83 16.02
N LYS A 626 -13.55 -42.12 16.19
CA LYS A 626 -13.39 -43.14 15.12
C LYS A 626 -14.48 -43.04 14.05
N ASN A 627 -15.71 -42.68 14.43
CA ASN A 627 -16.90 -42.74 13.55
C ASN A 627 -17.54 -41.37 13.28
N SER A 628 -16.79 -40.27 13.43
CA SER A 628 -17.30 -38.89 13.40
C SER A 628 -18.12 -38.59 12.15
N ALA A 629 -17.60 -38.92 10.96
CA ALA A 629 -18.29 -38.67 9.69
C ALA A 629 -19.66 -39.38 9.61
N ARG A 630 -19.74 -40.64 10.05
CA ARG A 630 -20.99 -41.42 10.05
C ARG A 630 -21.98 -40.87 11.08
N CYS A 631 -21.49 -40.55 12.28
CA CYS A 631 -22.29 -39.97 13.35
C CYS A 631 -22.92 -38.64 12.91
N LEU A 632 -22.13 -37.74 12.32
CA LEU A 632 -22.60 -36.42 11.92
C LEU A 632 -23.61 -36.50 10.79
N ARG A 633 -23.38 -37.34 9.77
CA ARG A 633 -24.38 -37.56 8.71
C ARG A 633 -25.70 -38.09 9.26
N HIS A 634 -25.65 -39.06 10.17
CA HIS A 634 -26.85 -39.60 10.82
C HIS A 634 -27.57 -38.55 11.68
N ALA A 635 -26.82 -37.68 12.37
CA ALA A 635 -27.40 -36.64 13.20
C ALA A 635 -28.10 -35.55 12.36
N VAL A 636 -27.59 -35.22 11.17
CA VAL A 636 -28.15 -34.14 10.35
C VAL A 636 -29.34 -34.61 9.51
N PHE A 637 -29.21 -35.72 8.80
CA PHE A 637 -30.20 -36.15 7.80
C PHE A 637 -31.36 -36.97 8.35
N ASP A 638 -31.32 -37.37 9.62
CA ASP A 638 -32.24 -38.34 10.22
C ASP A 638 -32.29 -39.68 9.47
N VAL A 639 -32.89 -40.66 10.15
CA VAL A 639 -33.27 -41.94 9.54
C VAL A 639 -34.75 -41.84 9.21
N ASP A 640 -35.11 -42.21 7.98
CA ASP A 640 -36.49 -42.28 7.57
C ASP A 640 -37.22 -43.36 8.38
N SER A 641 -38.24 -42.93 9.12
CA SER A 641 -39.04 -43.78 10.03
C SER A 641 -39.72 -44.98 9.34
N THR A 642 -39.86 -44.93 8.01
CA THR A 642 -40.56 -45.96 7.22
C THR A 642 -39.64 -46.97 6.56
N THR A 643 -38.45 -46.55 6.13
CA THR A 643 -37.51 -47.38 5.36
C THR A 643 -36.28 -47.80 6.19
N GLY A 644 -36.02 -47.14 7.33
CA GLY A 644 -34.84 -47.39 8.17
C GLY A 644 -33.52 -46.98 7.51
N HIS A 645 -33.57 -46.33 6.35
CA HIS A 645 -32.43 -45.80 5.62
C HIS A 645 -32.22 -44.31 5.96
N LEU A 646 -30.99 -43.84 5.84
CA LEU A 646 -30.65 -42.44 6.02
C LEU A 646 -31.27 -41.62 4.87
N ASN A 647 -31.86 -40.47 5.18
CA ASN A 647 -32.21 -39.54 4.11
C ASN A 647 -30.93 -39.01 3.46
N ASP A 648 -30.97 -38.82 2.15
CA ASP A 648 -29.83 -38.25 1.43
C ASP A 648 -29.72 -36.74 1.59
N VAL A 649 -30.80 -36.07 2.02
CA VAL A 649 -30.96 -34.62 1.94
C VAL A 649 -31.82 -34.11 3.12
N LEU A 650 -31.48 -32.94 3.66
CA LEU A 650 -32.28 -32.23 4.67
C LEU A 650 -32.96 -31.02 4.02
N CYS A 651 -34.29 -31.01 3.97
CA CYS A 651 -35.07 -29.94 3.36
C CYS A 651 -35.76 -29.08 4.43
N PHE A 652 -35.68 -27.76 4.29
CA PHE A 652 -36.42 -26.78 5.09
C PHE A 652 -37.65 -26.32 4.30
N PRO A 653 -38.87 -26.75 4.68
CA PRO A 653 -40.08 -26.48 3.89
C PRO A 653 -40.50 -25.00 3.90
N ALA A 654 -40.02 -24.20 4.85
CA ALA A 654 -40.42 -22.80 4.99
C ALA A 654 -39.82 -21.88 3.92
N ASN A 655 -38.66 -22.24 3.36
CA ASN A 655 -37.91 -21.41 2.42
C ASN A 655 -37.31 -22.20 1.25
N HIS A 656 -37.60 -23.50 1.12
CA HIS A 656 -37.03 -24.42 0.12
C HIS A 656 -35.51 -24.56 0.17
N LEU A 657 -34.88 -24.31 1.32
CA LEU A 657 -33.46 -24.55 1.51
C LEU A 657 -33.21 -26.06 1.61
N VAL A 658 -32.24 -26.54 0.86
CA VAL A 658 -31.88 -27.95 0.78
C VAL A 658 -30.42 -28.11 1.13
N ILE A 659 -30.12 -28.95 2.12
CA ILE A 659 -28.77 -29.33 2.51
C ILE A 659 -28.49 -30.74 2.00
N THR A 660 -27.39 -30.89 1.28
CA THR A 660 -27.03 -32.12 0.54
C THR A 660 -25.92 -32.91 1.20
N SER A 661 -24.98 -32.22 1.84
CA SER A 661 -23.82 -32.85 2.44
C SER A 661 -23.44 -32.14 3.74
N VAL A 662 -22.75 -32.88 4.61
CA VAL A 662 -22.15 -32.38 5.85
C VAL A 662 -20.74 -32.94 5.92
N ASP A 663 -19.76 -32.05 5.85
CA ASP A 663 -18.35 -32.38 5.87
C ASP A 663 -17.67 -31.78 7.11
N THR A 664 -16.82 -32.58 7.76
CA THR A 664 -15.97 -32.13 8.86
C THR A 664 -14.66 -31.57 8.31
N GLN A 665 -14.45 -30.26 8.45
CA GLN A 665 -13.19 -29.63 8.05
C GLN A 665 -12.13 -29.79 9.13
N GLU A 666 -12.48 -29.49 10.38
CA GLU A 666 -11.54 -29.53 11.49
C GLU A 666 -12.25 -29.97 12.78
N MET A 667 -11.55 -30.73 13.62
CA MET A 667 -12.01 -31.14 14.94
C MET A 667 -10.95 -30.77 15.96
N GLU A 668 -11.21 -29.71 16.73
CA GLU A 668 -10.33 -29.25 17.79
C GLU A 668 -10.81 -29.76 19.15
N VAL A 669 -9.92 -30.39 19.92
CA VAL A 669 -10.17 -30.69 21.33
C VAL A 669 -9.86 -29.45 22.15
N LEU A 670 -10.89 -28.87 22.79
CA LEU A 670 -10.76 -27.64 23.56
C LEU A 670 -10.02 -27.88 24.88
N ASP A 671 -10.23 -29.05 25.49
CA ASP A 671 -9.56 -29.41 26.73
C ASP A 671 -8.07 -29.75 26.49
N GLU A 672 -7.19 -28.96 27.11
CA GLU A 672 -5.73 -29.12 27.07
C GLU A 672 -5.30 -30.49 27.59
N ARG A 673 -5.92 -30.99 28.67
CA ARG A 673 -5.53 -32.26 29.29
C ARG A 673 -5.79 -33.42 28.33
N THR A 674 -6.95 -33.43 27.68
CA THR A 674 -7.34 -34.46 26.71
C THR A 674 -6.45 -34.40 25.46
N ARG A 675 -6.11 -33.21 24.97
CA ARG A 675 -5.15 -33.04 23.85
C ARG A 675 -3.76 -33.56 24.18
N GLN A 676 -3.22 -33.25 25.37
CA GLN A 676 -1.94 -33.81 25.81
C GLN A 676 -1.99 -35.34 25.96
N GLY A 677 -3.13 -35.87 26.39
CA GLY A 677 -3.40 -37.31 26.44
C GLY A 677 -3.30 -37.96 25.06
N LEU A 678 -3.95 -37.36 24.06
CA LEU A 678 -3.88 -37.81 22.66
C LEU A 678 -2.45 -37.74 22.11
N GLN A 679 -1.73 -36.66 22.36
CA GLN A 679 -0.35 -36.51 21.89
C GLN A 679 0.58 -37.59 22.48
N LYS A 680 0.41 -37.91 23.77
CA LYS A 680 1.12 -39.04 24.40
C LYS A 680 0.74 -40.38 23.79
N SER A 681 -0.54 -40.60 23.51
CA SER A 681 -1.03 -41.82 22.87
C SER A 681 -0.43 -42.01 21.46
N VAL A 682 -0.40 -40.96 20.65
CA VAL A 682 0.24 -41.00 19.31
C VAL A 682 1.74 -41.28 19.42
N LYS A 683 2.43 -40.63 20.35
CA LYS A 683 3.86 -40.89 20.61
C LYS A 683 4.11 -42.36 20.95
N MET A 684 3.33 -42.91 21.88
CA MET A 684 3.42 -44.33 22.26
C MET A 684 3.11 -45.26 21.07
N ALA A 685 2.12 -44.92 20.24
CA ALA A 685 1.80 -45.71 19.05
C ALA A 685 2.98 -45.75 18.06
N ILE A 686 3.62 -44.59 17.81
CA ILE A 686 4.83 -44.52 16.98
C ILE A 686 5.94 -45.37 17.59
N GLU A 687 6.22 -45.21 18.89
CA GLU A 687 7.24 -46.00 19.61
C GLU A 687 6.99 -47.52 19.49
N ILE A 688 5.74 -47.97 19.64
CA ILE A 688 5.35 -49.37 19.47
C ILE A 688 5.62 -49.83 18.04
N THR A 689 5.22 -49.06 17.02
CA THR A 689 5.47 -49.43 15.62
C THR A 689 6.96 -49.47 15.29
N THR A 690 7.76 -48.55 15.84
CA THR A 690 9.23 -48.55 15.65
C THR A 690 9.88 -49.74 16.33
N HIS A 691 9.47 -50.10 17.55
CA HIS A 691 9.97 -51.28 18.24
C HIS A 691 9.54 -52.57 17.55
N ALA A 692 8.32 -52.63 16.99
CA ALA A 692 7.86 -53.77 16.20
C ALA A 692 8.71 -53.94 14.93
N GLN A 693 8.97 -52.85 14.20
CA GLN A 693 9.85 -52.87 13.02
C GLN A 693 11.29 -53.24 13.38
N GLU A 694 11.82 -52.72 14.49
CA GLU A 694 13.15 -53.07 14.99
C GLU A 694 13.24 -54.56 15.35
N ALA A 695 12.24 -55.08 16.06
CA ALA A 695 12.18 -56.50 16.43
C ALA A 695 12.07 -57.41 15.19
N GLU A 696 11.26 -57.03 14.19
CA GLU A 696 11.15 -57.76 12.92
C GLU A 696 12.48 -57.75 12.16
N ALA A 697 13.15 -56.59 12.06
CA ALA A 697 14.46 -56.48 11.43
C ALA A 697 15.51 -57.33 12.14
N GLN A 698 15.52 -57.36 13.48
CA GLN A 698 16.39 -58.23 14.27
C GLN A 698 16.09 -59.72 14.04
N GLN A 699 14.81 -60.11 13.93
CA GLN A 699 14.43 -61.48 13.63
C GLN A 699 14.88 -61.91 12.23
N VAL A 700 14.68 -61.06 11.22
CA VAL A 700 15.15 -61.31 9.85
C VAL A 700 16.68 -61.41 9.81
N ALA A 701 17.39 -60.55 10.53
CA ALA A 701 18.85 -60.61 10.64
C ALA A 701 19.32 -61.94 11.27
N LYS A 702 18.71 -62.35 12.39
CA LYS A 702 19.01 -63.64 13.05
C LYS A 702 18.68 -64.84 12.15
N ALA A 703 17.58 -64.80 11.40
CA ALA A 703 17.20 -65.86 10.47
C ALA A 703 18.23 -65.99 9.33
N ARG A 704 18.67 -64.88 8.74
CA ARG A 704 19.74 -64.85 7.72
C ARG A 704 21.07 -65.34 8.27
N GLU A 705 21.43 -64.95 9.49
CA GLU A 705 22.64 -65.43 10.16
C GLU A 705 22.59 -66.96 10.36
N GLN A 706 21.44 -67.49 10.80
CA GLN A 706 21.26 -68.93 10.98
C GLN A 706 21.28 -69.68 9.66
N GLU A 707 20.66 -69.16 8.60
CA GLU A 707 20.71 -69.74 7.26
C GLU A 707 22.14 -69.75 6.71
N ALA A 708 22.89 -68.65 6.86
CA ALA A 708 24.28 -68.56 6.46
C ALA A 708 25.16 -69.57 7.22
N ARG A 709 24.97 -69.70 8.54
CA ARG A 709 25.65 -70.72 9.36
C ARG A 709 25.30 -72.13 8.90
N GLY A 710 24.02 -72.42 8.67
CA GLY A 710 23.57 -73.72 8.17
C GLY A 710 24.20 -74.07 6.82
N ARG A 711 24.22 -73.12 5.87
CA ARG A 711 24.87 -73.30 4.56
C ARG A 711 26.38 -73.55 4.70
N LEU A 712 27.06 -72.82 5.57
CA LEU A 712 28.50 -73.00 5.81
C LEU A 712 28.80 -74.39 6.40
N GLU A 713 28.00 -74.85 7.36
CA GLU A 713 28.14 -76.21 7.92
C GLU A 713 27.83 -77.30 6.88
N CYS A 714 26.80 -77.12 6.03
CA CYS A 714 26.56 -78.03 4.91
C CYS A 714 27.72 -78.06 3.91
N GLN A 715 28.32 -76.91 3.59
CA GLN A 715 29.52 -76.84 2.75
C GLN A 715 30.70 -77.57 3.39
N ARG A 716 30.96 -77.35 4.68
CA ARG A 716 32.00 -78.10 5.43
C ARG A 716 31.78 -79.60 5.36
N MET A 717 30.54 -80.06 5.57
CA MET A 717 30.20 -81.48 5.45
C MET A 717 30.40 -82.00 4.02
N HIS A 718 30.05 -81.22 3.00
CA HIS A 718 30.27 -81.58 1.61
C HIS A 718 31.76 -81.71 1.30
N ASP A 719 32.58 -80.77 1.78
CA ASP A 719 34.04 -80.81 1.65
C ASP A 719 34.62 -82.03 2.38
N HIS A 720 34.13 -82.34 3.59
CA HIS A 720 34.51 -83.55 4.32
C HIS A 720 34.14 -84.83 3.57
N VAL A 721 32.94 -84.91 2.99
CA VAL A 721 32.50 -86.05 2.18
C VAL A 721 33.34 -86.18 0.91
N ALA A 722 33.66 -85.07 0.23
CA ALA A 722 34.53 -85.08 -0.94
C ALA A 722 35.94 -85.58 -0.60
N ASN A 723 36.47 -85.14 0.55
CA ASN A 723 37.76 -85.60 1.06
C ASN A 723 37.73 -87.09 1.42
N GLU A 724 36.68 -87.56 2.11
CA GLU A 724 36.51 -88.99 2.42
C GLU A 724 36.31 -89.86 1.17
N ASN A 725 35.64 -89.36 0.12
CA ASN A 725 35.55 -90.04 -1.16
C ASN A 725 36.94 -90.21 -1.80
N GLN A 726 37.76 -89.15 -1.80
CA GLN A 726 39.16 -89.23 -2.28
C GLN A 726 39.99 -90.18 -1.42
N ARG A 727 39.80 -90.16 -0.10
CA ARG A 727 40.44 -91.08 0.84
C ARG A 727 40.07 -92.54 0.58
N ALA A 728 38.82 -92.82 0.26
CA ALA A 728 38.37 -94.17 -0.11
C ALA A 728 39.02 -94.65 -1.42
N VAL A 729 39.21 -93.77 -2.41
CA VAL A 729 39.96 -94.10 -3.64
C VAL A 729 41.41 -94.42 -3.31
N LEU A 730 42.07 -93.60 -2.48
CA LEU A 730 43.43 -93.84 -2.02
C LEU A 730 43.54 -95.17 -1.27
N LEU A 731 42.65 -95.45 -0.32
CA LEU A 731 42.62 -96.71 0.44
C LEU A 731 42.38 -97.93 -0.46
N LYS A 732 41.53 -97.81 -1.48
CA LYS A 732 41.36 -98.89 -2.49
C LYS A 732 42.63 -99.09 -3.29
N ALA A 733 43.30 -98.02 -3.71
CA ALA A 733 44.57 -98.10 -4.42
C ALA A 733 45.64 -98.75 -3.52
N GLU A 734 45.76 -98.35 -2.26
CA GLU A 734 46.65 -98.95 -1.27
C GLU A 734 46.34 -100.44 -1.05
N SER A 735 45.07 -100.79 -0.82
CA SER A 735 44.64 -102.18 -0.65
C SER A 735 44.94 -103.03 -1.89
N SER A 736 44.69 -102.49 -3.10
CA SER A 736 45.04 -103.16 -4.35
C SER A 736 46.55 -103.33 -4.50
N GLY A 737 47.34 -102.31 -4.14
CA GLY A 737 48.80 -102.36 -4.11
C GLY A 737 49.30 -103.43 -3.14
N LEU A 738 48.75 -103.46 -1.92
CA LEU A 738 49.06 -104.48 -0.90
C LEU A 738 48.68 -105.89 -1.36
N ALA A 739 47.52 -106.05 -2.02
CA ALA A 739 47.09 -107.32 -2.58
C ALA A 739 48.02 -107.80 -3.70
N ILE A 740 48.43 -106.92 -4.61
CA ILE A 740 49.41 -107.23 -5.66
C ILE A 740 50.76 -107.61 -5.05
N VAL A 741 51.24 -106.88 -4.04
CA VAL A 741 52.50 -107.19 -3.35
C VAL A 741 52.40 -108.55 -2.64
N SER A 742 51.30 -108.82 -1.95
CA SER A 742 51.08 -110.10 -1.25
C SER A 742 50.96 -111.27 -2.25
N ALA A 743 50.17 -111.12 -3.31
CA ALA A 743 50.04 -112.11 -4.36
C ALA A 743 51.35 -112.34 -5.11
N GLY A 744 52.09 -111.27 -5.42
CA GLY A 744 53.42 -111.33 -6.03
C GLY A 744 54.42 -112.08 -5.15
N LYS A 745 54.43 -111.80 -3.84
CA LYS A 745 55.26 -112.52 -2.87
C LYS A 745 54.91 -114.00 -2.80
N SER A 746 53.63 -114.34 -2.66
CA SER A 746 53.17 -115.74 -2.58
C SER A 746 53.41 -116.50 -3.89
N LYS A 747 53.17 -115.87 -5.05
CA LYS A 747 53.43 -116.46 -6.37
C LYS A 747 54.93 -116.72 -6.57
N ALA A 748 55.79 -115.75 -6.25
CA ALA A 748 57.24 -115.92 -6.34
C ALA A 748 57.74 -117.05 -5.42
N ILE A 749 57.22 -117.14 -4.20
CA ILE A 749 57.55 -118.24 -3.26
C ILE A 749 57.06 -119.58 -3.81
N ALA A 750 55.84 -119.66 -4.32
CA ALA A 750 55.26 -120.89 -4.86
C ALA A 750 55.98 -121.37 -6.14
N GLU A 751 56.33 -120.45 -7.05
CA GLU A 751 57.13 -120.75 -8.24
C GLU A 751 58.54 -121.23 -7.85
N ALA A 752 59.18 -120.58 -6.88
CA ALA A 752 60.49 -121.00 -6.36
C ALA A 752 60.44 -122.40 -5.72
N LEU A 753 59.43 -122.67 -4.88
CA LEU A 753 59.23 -123.99 -4.26
C LEU A 753 58.91 -125.06 -5.31
N SER A 754 58.04 -124.77 -6.29
CA SER A 754 57.72 -125.71 -7.37
C SER A 754 58.95 -126.03 -8.21
N ALA A 755 59.76 -125.04 -8.56
CA ALA A 755 61.02 -125.24 -9.25
C ALA A 755 62.01 -126.07 -8.42
N ALA A 756 62.12 -125.80 -7.11
CA ALA A 756 62.95 -126.58 -6.20
C ALA A 756 62.49 -128.05 -6.11
N SER A 757 61.19 -128.30 -5.90
CA SER A 757 60.63 -129.66 -5.85
C SER A 757 60.77 -130.40 -7.17
N ARG A 758 60.70 -129.71 -8.32
CA ARG A 758 60.98 -130.33 -9.63
C ARG A 758 62.42 -130.81 -9.71
N ILE A 759 63.38 -129.97 -9.33
CA ILE A 759 64.81 -130.32 -9.30
C ILE A 759 65.07 -131.49 -8.33
N GLU A 760 64.48 -131.45 -7.13
CA GLU A 760 64.59 -132.55 -6.16
C GLU A 760 64.00 -133.87 -6.71
N SER A 761 62.88 -133.80 -7.42
CA SER A 761 62.24 -134.98 -8.02
C SER A 761 63.12 -135.57 -9.13
N GLU A 762 63.66 -134.73 -10.02
CA GLU A 762 64.60 -135.15 -11.07
C GLU A 762 65.85 -135.79 -10.46
N ALA A 763 66.47 -135.14 -9.47
CA ALA A 763 67.63 -135.67 -8.76
C ALA A 763 67.32 -136.99 -8.01
N SER A 764 66.12 -137.15 -7.45
CA SER A 764 65.68 -138.38 -6.79
C SER A 764 65.51 -139.54 -7.78
N VAL A 765 64.98 -139.28 -8.98
CA VAL A 765 64.91 -140.28 -10.05
C VAL A 765 66.30 -140.72 -10.49
N GLU A 766 67.22 -139.77 -10.71
CA GLU A 766 68.62 -140.08 -11.04
C GLU A 766 69.31 -140.88 -9.92
N ALA A 767 69.16 -140.45 -8.67
CA ALA A 767 69.71 -141.15 -7.52
C ALA A 767 69.14 -142.58 -7.38
N SER A 768 67.86 -142.77 -7.67
CA SER A 768 67.21 -144.08 -7.67
C SER A 768 67.72 -144.98 -8.79
N ALA A 769 67.94 -144.45 -9.99
CA ALA A 769 68.56 -145.18 -11.09
C ALA A 769 69.98 -145.66 -10.73
N VAL A 770 70.79 -144.79 -10.10
CA VAL A 770 72.14 -145.15 -9.61
C VAL A 770 72.07 -146.20 -8.49
N ARG A 771 71.13 -146.08 -7.54
CA ARG A 771 70.91 -147.08 -6.48
C ARG A 771 70.51 -148.43 -7.06
N ALA A 772 69.60 -148.46 -8.04
CA ALA A 772 69.20 -149.70 -8.70
C ALA A 772 70.38 -150.36 -9.42
N ALA A 773 71.22 -149.58 -10.12
CA ALA A 773 72.44 -150.11 -10.73
C ALA A 773 73.42 -150.69 -9.70
N LYS A 774 73.59 -150.03 -8.54
CA LYS A 774 74.39 -150.53 -7.42
C LYS A 774 73.84 -151.85 -6.87
N GLU A 775 72.54 -151.94 -6.61
CA GLU A 775 71.91 -153.17 -6.08
C GLU A 775 72.02 -154.33 -7.06
N LEU A 776 71.84 -154.07 -8.36
CA LEU A 776 72.00 -155.08 -9.40
C LEU A 776 73.44 -155.63 -9.44
N LEU A 777 74.44 -154.74 -9.29
CA LEU A 777 75.84 -155.13 -9.18
C LEU A 777 76.12 -155.95 -7.91
N LEU A 778 75.61 -155.50 -6.75
CA LEU A 778 75.71 -156.24 -5.49
C LEU A 778 75.10 -157.63 -5.62
N TYR A 779 73.88 -157.75 -6.14
CA TYR A 779 73.20 -159.02 -6.33
C TYR A 779 74.01 -159.97 -7.23
N LYS A 780 74.55 -159.46 -8.34
CA LYS A 780 75.43 -160.23 -9.23
C LYS A 780 76.66 -160.76 -8.50
N THR A 781 77.34 -159.93 -7.71
CA THR A 781 78.51 -160.34 -6.91
C THR A 781 78.15 -161.33 -5.79
N MET A 782 76.99 -161.16 -5.14
CA MET A 782 76.53 -162.08 -4.09
C MET A 782 76.20 -163.47 -4.65
N ASN A 783 75.57 -163.55 -5.82
CA ASN A 783 75.31 -164.84 -6.48
C ASN A 783 76.62 -165.55 -6.86
N GLU A 784 77.61 -164.83 -7.35
CA GLU A 784 78.93 -165.40 -7.66
C GLU A 784 79.64 -165.93 -6.40
N MET A 785 79.53 -165.22 -5.28
CA MET A 785 80.04 -165.66 -3.97
C MET A 785 79.29 -166.89 -3.43
N GLN A 786 77.97 -166.94 -3.57
CA GLN A 786 77.17 -168.10 -3.14
C GLN A 786 77.54 -169.36 -3.94
N TYR A 787 77.71 -169.23 -5.26
CA TYR A 787 78.13 -170.34 -6.11
C TYR A 787 79.51 -170.90 -5.70
N ARG A 788 80.49 -170.03 -5.40
CA ARG A 788 81.79 -170.44 -4.85
C ARG A 788 81.66 -171.14 -3.50
N LYS A 789 80.82 -170.63 -2.60
CA LYS A 789 80.58 -171.24 -1.28
C LYS A 789 80.01 -172.66 -1.41
N THR A 790 79.05 -172.87 -2.32
CA THR A 790 78.45 -174.20 -2.52
C THR A 790 79.44 -175.22 -3.09
N GLN A 791 80.35 -174.79 -3.98
CA GLN A 791 81.41 -175.66 -4.50
C GLN A 791 82.39 -176.12 -3.40
N LEU A 792 82.80 -175.20 -2.51
CA LEU A 792 83.70 -175.54 -1.40
C LEU A 792 83.06 -176.48 -0.37
N ILE A 793 81.75 -176.34 -0.13
CA ILE A 793 81.01 -177.23 0.79
C ILE A 793 80.92 -178.64 0.22
N THR A 794 80.61 -178.79 -1.08
CA THR A 794 80.55 -180.10 -1.73
C THR A 794 81.92 -180.81 -1.73
N GLU A 795 83.01 -180.07 -1.98
CA GLU A 795 84.37 -180.62 -1.84
C GLU A 795 84.73 -181.04 -0.40
N GLN A 796 84.19 -180.37 0.64
CA GLN A 796 84.38 -180.78 2.03
C GLN A 796 83.58 -182.05 2.37
N GLU A 797 82.32 -182.13 1.93
CA GLU A 797 81.44 -183.27 2.20
C GLU A 797 81.98 -184.56 1.58
N GLU A 798 82.52 -184.50 0.34
CA GLU A 798 83.16 -185.65 -0.30
C GLU A 798 84.36 -186.17 0.53
N LYS A 799 85.22 -185.28 1.04
CA LYS A 799 86.38 -185.65 1.87
C LYS A 799 85.99 -186.25 3.21
N VAL A 800 84.93 -185.73 3.84
CA VAL A 800 84.42 -186.25 5.12
C VAL A 800 83.84 -187.65 4.93
N ALA A 801 83.09 -187.88 3.85
CA ALA A 801 82.49 -189.17 3.55
C ALA A 801 83.55 -190.26 3.26
N THR A 802 84.65 -189.92 2.59
CA THR A 802 85.75 -190.88 2.37
C THR A 802 86.42 -191.29 3.67
N MET A 803 86.69 -190.34 4.57
CA MET A 803 87.34 -190.64 5.85
C MET A 803 86.47 -191.47 6.79
N SER A 804 85.15 -191.23 6.82
CA SER A 804 84.25 -192.03 7.67
C SER A 804 84.18 -193.50 7.26
N LEU A 805 84.26 -193.77 5.94
CA LEU A 805 84.20 -195.12 5.39
C LEU A 805 85.48 -195.94 5.70
N GLU A 806 86.63 -195.27 5.78
CA GLU A 806 87.89 -195.90 6.19
C GLU A 806 87.86 -196.28 7.68
N TYR A 807 87.37 -195.37 8.53
CA TYR A 807 87.27 -195.60 9.98
C TYR A 807 86.37 -196.78 10.35
N GLU A 808 85.19 -196.93 9.70
CA GLU A 808 84.27 -198.03 9.99
C GLU A 808 84.84 -199.41 9.63
N LYS A 809 85.64 -199.50 8.55
CA LYS A 809 86.27 -200.76 8.14
C LYS A 809 87.28 -201.27 9.16
N GLU A 810 88.14 -200.40 9.67
CA GLU A 810 89.15 -200.77 10.67
C GLU A 810 88.50 -201.25 11.98
N LEU A 811 87.35 -200.68 12.35
CA LEU A 811 86.64 -201.00 13.59
C LEU A 811 86.01 -202.40 13.57
N GLU A 812 85.46 -202.82 12.43
CA GLU A 812 84.83 -204.13 12.30
C GLU A 812 85.86 -205.29 12.22
N GLU A 813 87.05 -205.05 11.65
CA GLU A 813 88.14 -206.04 11.68
C GLU A 813 88.60 -206.37 13.12
N VAL A 814 88.68 -205.35 13.99
CA VAL A 814 89.03 -205.53 15.40
C VAL A 814 87.97 -206.34 16.16
N ARG A 815 86.68 -206.14 15.85
CA ARG A 815 85.58 -206.88 16.49
C ARG A 815 85.57 -208.36 16.16
N HIS A 816 85.80 -208.71 14.90
CA HIS A 816 85.85 -210.11 14.47
C HIS A 816 86.95 -210.89 15.20
N MET A 817 88.16 -210.32 15.32
CA MET A 817 89.26 -210.95 16.05
C MET A 817 88.96 -211.21 17.54
N LEU A 818 88.17 -210.34 18.17
CA LEU A 818 87.85 -210.45 19.59
C LEU A 818 86.80 -211.55 19.85
N MET A 819 85.84 -211.70 18.94
CA MET A 819 84.76 -212.68 19.06
C MET A 819 85.27 -214.12 18.90
N ASP A 820 86.18 -214.34 17.94
CA ASP A 820 86.75 -215.67 17.67
C ASP A 820 87.52 -216.21 18.89
N ARG A 821 88.32 -215.35 19.55
CA ARG A 821 89.06 -215.72 20.77
C ARG A 821 88.15 -216.09 21.94
N VAL A 822 86.97 -215.47 22.03
CA VAL A 822 86.02 -215.71 23.12
C VAL A 822 85.31 -217.05 22.93
N ILE A 823 84.95 -217.42 21.70
CA ILE A 823 84.23 -218.67 21.41
C ILE A 823 85.14 -219.90 21.59
N GLU A 824 86.41 -219.79 21.22
CA GLU A 824 87.39 -220.90 21.32
C GLU A 824 87.70 -221.29 22.78
N ALA A 825 87.79 -220.31 23.67
CA ALA A 825 88.14 -220.53 25.07
C ALA A 825 87.02 -221.23 25.87
N LEU A 826 85.76 -221.03 25.47
CA LEU A 826 84.61 -221.53 26.22
C LEU A 826 84.36 -223.02 25.97
N GLY A 827 84.82 -223.63 24.88
CA GLY A 827 84.75 -225.09 24.66
C GLY A 827 83.32 -225.67 24.52
N PRO A 828 83.12 -226.68 23.65
CA PRO A 828 81.78 -227.18 23.34
C PRO A 828 81.08 -227.86 24.54
N GLU A 829 81.84 -228.44 25.48
CA GLU A 829 81.28 -229.04 26.70
C GLU A 829 80.77 -227.97 27.69
N THR A 830 81.50 -226.87 27.86
CA THR A 830 81.12 -225.78 28.77
C THR A 830 79.94 -224.97 28.23
N ILE A 831 79.76 -224.91 26.90
CA ILE A 831 78.56 -224.34 26.28
C ILE A 831 77.33 -225.24 26.52
N ALA A 832 77.50 -226.57 26.60
CA ALA A 832 76.42 -227.50 26.94
C ALA A 832 76.00 -227.43 28.43
N GLU A 833 76.95 -227.16 29.33
CA GLU A 833 76.70 -226.95 30.76
C GLU A 833 76.04 -225.58 31.04
N VAL A 834 76.50 -224.49 30.40
CA VAL A 834 75.88 -223.16 30.51
C VAL A 834 74.44 -223.17 29.97
N ALA A 835 74.15 -223.98 28.96
CA ALA A 835 72.80 -224.16 28.41
C ALA A 835 71.87 -224.98 29.33
N LYS A 836 72.41 -225.92 30.13
CA LYS A 836 71.62 -226.72 31.10
C LYS A 836 71.29 -225.97 32.39
N ALA A 837 72.03 -224.92 32.74
CA ALA A 837 71.76 -224.13 33.95
C ALA A 837 70.38 -223.42 33.94
N GLY A 838 69.80 -223.18 32.76
CA GLY A 838 68.49 -222.54 32.62
C GLY A 838 67.29 -223.37 33.14
N PRO A 839 66.98 -224.55 32.56
CA PRO A 839 65.73 -225.25 32.86
C PRO A 839 65.69 -225.96 34.23
N GLU A 840 66.83 -226.39 34.79
CA GLU A 840 66.82 -227.01 36.12
C GLU A 840 66.71 -226.00 37.28
N LEU A 841 67.29 -224.80 37.13
CA LEU A 841 67.12 -223.73 38.11
C LEU A 841 65.70 -223.14 38.04
N GLN A 842 65.17 -223.00 36.82
CA GLN A 842 63.80 -222.52 36.60
C GLN A 842 62.75 -223.51 37.11
N ALA A 843 62.97 -224.84 37.06
CA ALA A 843 62.06 -225.82 37.68
C ALA A 843 62.22 -225.94 39.22
N LYS A 844 63.40 -225.65 39.79
CA LYS A 844 63.61 -225.64 41.25
C LYS A 844 63.01 -224.41 41.97
N LEU A 845 62.89 -223.23 41.36
CA LEU A 845 62.25 -222.05 41.98
C LEU A 845 60.77 -221.86 41.59
N LEU A 846 60.33 -222.34 40.42
CA LEU A 846 58.91 -222.38 40.03
C LEU A 846 58.11 -223.55 40.65
N ALA A 847 58.67 -224.30 41.60
CA ALA A 847 57.88 -225.03 42.62
C ALA A 847 57.99 -224.38 44.03
N SER A 848 58.59 -223.18 44.11
CA SER A 848 58.61 -222.31 45.29
C SER A 848 58.20 -220.86 44.92
N LEU A 849 57.25 -220.53 44.04
CA LEU A 849 55.89 -221.11 43.88
C LEU A 849 55.32 -221.83 45.12
N GLY A 850 55.55 -221.33 46.33
CA GLY A 850 54.66 -220.29 46.86
C GLY A 850 54.69 -218.89 46.25
N LEU A 851 55.60 -218.58 45.34
CA LEU A 851 55.89 -217.23 44.88
C LEU A 851 55.45 -216.92 43.45
N GLU A 852 54.60 -215.90 43.46
CA GLU A 852 53.99 -215.14 42.40
C GLU A 852 55.04 -214.39 41.58
N GLY A 853 54.77 -214.21 40.28
CA GLY A 853 55.67 -213.41 39.46
C GLY A 853 55.15 -213.17 38.05
N TYR A 854 54.35 -212.11 37.92
CA TYR A 854 53.94 -211.44 36.69
C TYR A 854 55.11 -210.84 35.90
N LEU A 855 54.90 -210.61 34.58
CA LEU A 855 55.01 -209.32 33.87
C LEU A 855 54.58 -209.50 32.36
N VAL A 856 54.58 -208.47 31.51
CA VAL A 856 53.55 -207.61 30.86
C VAL A 856 54.06 -207.28 29.41
N THR A 857 53.63 -206.25 28.63
CA THR A 857 53.28 -206.24 27.16
C THR A 857 54.06 -205.37 26.10
N ASP A 858 53.56 -205.37 24.82
CA ASP A 858 53.74 -204.62 23.53
C ASP A 858 54.73 -205.02 22.36
N GLY A 859 54.22 -205.07 21.11
CA GLY A 859 54.81 -205.81 19.97
C GLY A 859 54.82 -205.13 18.59
N SER A 860 55.90 -204.43 18.24
CA SER A 860 56.54 -204.50 16.90
C SER A 860 58.08 -204.39 16.96
N SER A 861 58.61 -204.67 18.15
CA SER A 861 59.62 -205.69 18.42
C SER A 861 59.05 -206.60 19.54
N PRO A 862 59.32 -207.92 19.61
CA PRO A 862 58.75 -208.80 20.62
C PRO A 862 59.02 -208.29 22.05
N ILE A 863 57.99 -208.38 22.88
CA ILE A 863 57.96 -208.01 24.30
C ILE A 863 59.09 -208.74 25.04
N ASN A 864 60.23 -208.08 25.17
CA ASN A 864 61.31 -208.55 26.02
C ASN A 864 61.27 -207.75 27.32
N LEU A 865 60.64 -208.34 28.33
CA LEU A 865 60.40 -207.79 29.68
C LEU A 865 61.68 -207.39 30.45
N PHE A 866 62.85 -207.56 29.85
CA PHE A 866 64.13 -207.24 30.44
C PHE A 866 64.68 -205.84 30.11
N LYS A 867 64.16 -205.10 29.11
CA LYS A 867 64.67 -203.75 28.76
C LYS A 867 63.81 -202.56 29.20
N THR A 868 62.58 -202.78 29.67
CA THR A 868 61.70 -201.70 30.19
C THR A 868 61.96 -201.31 31.65
N THR A 869 62.94 -201.93 32.33
CA THR A 869 63.33 -201.56 33.71
C THR A 869 64.55 -200.63 33.79
N SER A 870 65.16 -200.21 32.67
CA SER A 870 66.39 -199.38 32.67
C SER A 870 66.29 -197.99 32.01
N GLY A 871 65.12 -197.57 31.51
CA GLY A 871 64.93 -196.22 30.92
C GLY A 871 64.44 -195.11 31.88
N LEU A 872 64.25 -195.41 33.17
CA LEU A 872 63.65 -194.48 34.16
C LEU A 872 64.65 -193.88 35.15
N VAL A 873 65.96 -193.86 34.82
CA VAL A 873 66.95 -193.07 35.58
C VAL A 873 67.94 -192.36 34.64
N GLY A 874 67.76 -191.04 34.50
CA GLY A 874 68.67 -190.03 33.89
C GLY A 874 68.29 -189.61 32.45
N ASN A 875 67.70 -188.44 32.12
CA ASN A 875 67.88 -186.98 32.39
C ASN A 875 69.06 -186.31 31.63
N CYS A 876 68.82 -185.08 31.13
CA CYS A 876 69.77 -183.98 30.83
C CYS A 876 71.04 -184.28 30.02
#